data_AF-A0A2M8DM23-F1
#
_entry.id   AF-A0A2M8DM23-F1
#
_cell.length_a   1.000
_cell.length_b   1.000
_cell.length_c   1.000
_cell.angle_alpha   90.00
_cell.angle_beta   90.00
_cell.angle_gamma   90.00
#
_symmetry.space_group_name_H-M   'P 1'
#
loop_
_entity.id
_entity.type
_entity.pdbx_description
1 polymer ?
#
loop_
_entity_poly.entity_id
_entity_poly.type
_entity_poly.pdbx_seq_one_letter_code
_entity_poly.pdbx_strand_id
1 'polypeptide(L)'
;MVNEIEGELKGYNPPATQKEETLEFLKREEIKTMQKDVARLRETEAEKERRKIVTLKPEEEVRIEKEEPEKLKEGEEREKEIEELKKEEEEEKKRMEEEKLEEREREEEERKKIAEEIEKRRREEVIKREEEKKRKILISKEEGEKLEEREEEIKKEVSDLFLKKQPLETKKSELLKEIEEFKIQVEPILVREKKIEERKREIEGKEKRVVSPGKKAKIEKERWQIDKERREVEEEKWKIEEKIEGVKKEIKKVELEFEAILKRGGDLEEERKRIIQRKKEIELEKEKVQLEKKISELIKEREPFEIKKENLILKRGQIEAELQKCLREEKETEEVIKVMEEKERLAAQPKEKREMEKERWGVDKDREVIEKKKWDLEKEKKELGLQLKNVEEDYQKILSRENQIRERIKEINRQLEIGPEEIKEDGEEIEEEIGEKKIEEIKKVEEERIATLKTEEKPRPTPPPPAPAPPIRPQIPPIPLREEEKKIPFETLIPKPPDIRSSFFQKVLVRGVVLLLCLLLLGFFYWFFEVRKPVEEKIIPPAEEKVLPPVEGKPEIMIPPPLIPMQAIRTPEISEIKEIPEIFNRLMKEELPQGSFTQIAIKNLSENRLVSLEEVSTAFQIEVPEEIYQKLEPNYTFTIFAQKQGERVALIAEVKETEGLLELLKNWEKKIKEEGVFISGQKISTQVSYFKSASYQNVNFRYLTISKEDSGICYAWFDDYFVVTTSFESMKKIIEELTFEKKLGQLFIVGFEGKTVTPELENFFKKYKPGGVLLLSKNIEDREQLKNLISDLQNISLKETGLSLFVAIDQEGGEISRIEFLEEKTSQSEIENLELAYQIGLKRAEELKELGVNLNLAPLLDFAQEGDFLFSRSFQKDSSQIGILAKSLISGQKAGGILTAIKHFPGYGQISFNPEEELATLEKIPEISQFKKVMEVKPEMVMVSNAIYKEIDPSLPFTFSPIAIQFLKNNLGSEILIISDDLAQNSLLNKFSLKEIVTKPILAGVDILIFSGWRLPVEQGLDEFLKAFRNGEISKEKIDKAISRVTQLKQILTK
;
A
#
# COMPACT_ATOMS: atom_id res chain seq x y z
N MET A 1 81.32 3.48 -4.11
CA MET A 1 82.27 4.02 -5.11
C MET A 1 83.11 5.06 -4.39
N VAL A 2 84.39 4.75 -4.13
CA VAL A 2 85.55 5.23 -4.94
C VAL A 2 85.77 6.73 -4.65
N ASN A 3 86.78 7.16 -3.89
CA ASN A 3 87.99 6.52 -3.36
C ASN A 3 88.41 7.15 -2.00
N GLU A 4 89.45 6.57 -1.37
CA GLU A 4 90.23 7.14 -0.24
C GLU A 4 89.41 7.33 1.08
N ILE A 5 89.72 6.66 2.20
CA ILE A 5 90.97 6.04 2.67
C ILE A 5 90.67 4.67 3.34
N GLU A 6 91.28 3.59 2.83
CA GLU A 6 91.61 2.44 3.68
C GLU A 6 92.90 2.78 4.45
N GLY A 7 92.86 2.70 5.78
CA GLY A 7 94.00 3.09 6.62
C GLY A 7 93.87 2.67 8.08
N GLU A 8 94.40 1.48 8.37
CA GLU A 8 94.82 1.04 9.72
C GLU A 8 93.75 0.82 10.81
N LEU A 9 93.05 -0.31 10.72
CA LEU A 9 92.66 -1.07 11.91
C LEU A 9 93.79 -2.04 12.30
N LYS A 10 94.52 -1.77 13.39
CA LYS A 10 95.31 -2.79 14.11
C LYS A 10 95.19 -2.69 15.63
N GLY A 11 94.18 -3.38 16.15
CA GLY A 11 94.39 -4.36 17.23
C GLY A 11 94.23 -3.93 18.69
N TYR A 12 92.99 -3.90 19.19
CA TYR A 12 92.62 -4.68 20.39
C TYR A 12 91.11 -4.90 20.45
N ASN A 13 90.63 -5.97 21.11
CA ASN A 13 89.22 -6.38 21.10
C ASN A 13 88.73 -6.79 22.51
N PRO A 14 87.90 -5.98 23.19
CA PRO A 14 87.23 -6.32 24.44
C PRO A 14 85.75 -6.74 24.25
N PRO A 15 85.08 -7.34 25.26
CA PRO A 15 83.90 -8.19 25.06
C PRO A 15 82.56 -7.47 24.81
N ALA A 16 81.60 -8.24 24.29
CA ALA A 16 80.39 -7.75 23.64
C ALA A 16 79.32 -7.08 24.53
N THR A 17 79.48 -7.00 25.86
CA THR A 17 78.51 -6.35 26.76
C THR A 17 78.75 -4.85 26.98
N GLN A 18 79.89 -4.30 26.55
CA GLN A 18 80.13 -2.83 26.60
C GLN A 18 79.69 -2.09 25.32
N LYS A 19 79.39 -2.80 24.22
CA LYS A 19 79.10 -2.16 22.92
C LYS A 19 77.70 -1.56 22.82
N GLU A 20 76.70 -2.12 23.50
CA GLU A 20 75.32 -1.62 23.43
C GLU A 20 75.09 -0.41 24.35
N GLU A 21 75.58 -0.45 25.60
CA GLU A 21 75.51 0.70 26.52
C GLU A 21 76.26 1.93 25.98
N THR A 22 77.45 1.73 25.38
CA THR A 22 78.22 2.84 24.79
C THR A 22 77.51 3.43 23.55
N LEU A 23 76.79 2.61 22.77
CA LEU A 23 76.05 3.07 21.60
C LEU A 23 74.76 3.82 21.98
N GLU A 24 74.07 3.43 23.05
CA GLU A 24 72.96 4.21 23.61
C GLU A 24 73.44 5.52 24.25
N PHE A 25 74.60 5.51 24.93
CA PHE A 25 75.19 6.72 25.51
C PHE A 25 75.55 7.75 24.43
N LEU A 26 76.27 7.32 23.38
CA LEU A 26 76.64 8.19 22.26
C LEU A 26 75.41 8.77 21.53
N LYS A 27 74.37 7.97 21.27
CA LYS A 27 73.12 8.46 20.68
C LYS A 27 72.41 9.49 21.58
N ARG A 28 72.49 9.36 22.90
CA ARG A 28 71.92 10.33 23.85
C ARG A 28 72.75 11.62 23.97
N GLU A 29 74.07 11.56 23.75
CA GLU A 29 74.90 12.77 23.62
C GLU A 29 74.68 13.48 22.29
N GLU A 30 74.65 12.78 21.15
CA GLU A 30 74.39 13.38 19.83
C GLU A 30 73.03 14.08 19.77
N ILE A 31 71.97 13.49 20.34
CA ILE A 31 70.66 14.13 20.42
C ILE A 31 70.70 15.39 21.31
N LYS A 32 71.51 15.41 22.38
CA LYS A 32 71.70 16.58 23.25
C LYS A 32 72.53 17.69 22.60
N THR A 33 73.56 17.38 21.82
CA THR A 33 74.33 18.38 21.08
C THR A 33 73.52 18.95 19.92
N MET A 34 72.84 18.11 19.14
CA MET A 34 71.91 18.57 18.08
C MET A 34 70.81 19.49 18.63
N GLN A 35 70.21 19.16 19.79
CA GLN A 35 69.21 20.04 20.41
C GLN A 35 69.80 21.39 20.87
N LYS A 36 71.06 21.42 21.32
CA LYS A 36 71.77 22.67 21.66
C LYS A 36 72.13 23.50 20.42
N ASP A 37 72.53 22.86 19.34
CA ASP A 37 72.91 23.57 18.11
C ASP A 37 71.68 24.09 17.35
N VAL A 38 70.55 23.37 17.38
CA VAL A 38 69.25 23.88 16.90
C VAL A 38 68.75 25.06 17.75
N ALA A 39 68.96 25.04 19.07
CA ALA A 39 68.65 26.18 19.93
C ALA A 39 69.52 27.40 19.60
N ARG A 40 70.84 27.21 19.41
CA ARG A 40 71.75 28.27 18.95
C ARG A 40 71.38 28.84 17.59
N LEU A 41 71.00 27.99 16.63
CA LEU A 41 70.59 28.44 15.29
C LEU A 41 69.38 29.37 15.39
N ARG A 42 68.34 28.98 16.14
CA ARG A 42 67.15 29.82 16.39
C ARG A 42 67.49 31.12 17.13
N GLU A 43 68.43 31.08 18.07
CA GLU A 43 68.90 32.28 18.79
C GLU A 43 69.65 33.24 17.84
N THR A 44 70.49 32.73 16.94
CA THR A 44 71.18 33.54 15.91
C THR A 44 70.26 34.05 14.80
N GLU A 45 69.17 33.35 14.47
CA GLU A 45 68.12 33.85 13.59
C GLU A 45 67.34 34.99 14.27
N ALA A 46 66.95 34.81 15.53
CA ALA A 46 66.31 35.85 16.32
C ALA A 46 67.22 37.09 16.55
N GLU A 47 68.54 36.93 16.64
CA GLU A 47 69.48 38.05 16.63
C GLU A 47 69.60 38.72 15.25
N LYS A 48 69.56 37.96 14.15
CA LYS A 48 69.52 38.53 12.79
C LYS A 48 68.23 39.33 12.54
N GLU A 49 67.09 38.86 13.02
CA GLU A 49 65.83 39.62 12.95
C GLU A 49 65.85 40.86 13.84
N ARG A 50 66.33 40.76 15.09
CA ARG A 50 66.51 41.94 15.95
C ARG A 50 67.47 42.97 15.32
N ARG A 51 68.56 42.52 14.67
CA ARG A 51 69.47 43.44 13.94
C ARG A 51 68.80 44.09 12.73
N LYS A 52 67.97 43.36 11.94
CA LYS A 52 67.18 43.94 10.84
C LYS A 52 66.22 45.03 11.33
N ILE A 53 65.56 44.82 12.47
CA ILE A 53 64.61 45.77 13.07
C ILE A 53 65.34 47.03 13.59
N VAL A 54 66.55 46.89 14.12
CA VAL A 54 67.37 48.02 14.61
C VAL A 54 67.97 48.86 13.46
N THR A 55 68.17 48.30 12.27
CA THR A 55 68.68 49.04 11.10
C THR A 55 67.62 49.83 10.31
N LEU A 56 66.34 49.80 10.69
CA LEU A 56 65.25 50.51 9.98
C LEU A 56 64.65 51.70 10.77
N LYS A 57 65.35 52.15 11.81
CA LYS A 57 65.29 53.53 12.32
C LYS A 57 66.74 53.94 12.60
N PRO A 58 67.37 54.89 11.87
CA PRO A 58 66.76 56.13 11.37
C PRO A 58 67.18 56.54 9.94
N GLU A 59 66.26 56.54 8.96
CA GLU A 59 66.43 57.28 7.69
C GLU A 59 65.28 58.27 7.39
N GLU A 60 64.42 58.54 8.39
CA GLU A 60 63.30 59.50 8.27
C GLU A 60 63.26 60.53 9.43
N GLU A 61 64.44 60.87 9.98
CA GLU A 61 64.62 61.88 11.05
C GLU A 61 65.56 63.04 10.66
N VAL A 62 65.74 63.34 9.36
CA VAL A 62 66.30 64.65 8.91
C VAL A 62 65.57 65.20 7.68
N ARG A 63 64.23 65.16 7.67
CA ARG A 63 63.43 66.09 6.86
C ARG A 63 62.02 66.25 7.43
N ILE A 64 61.64 67.52 7.61
CA ILE A 64 60.40 68.06 8.21
C ILE A 64 60.55 68.39 9.72
N GLU A 65 61.58 69.19 10.03
CA GLU A 65 61.29 70.37 10.86
C GLU A 65 60.50 71.36 9.97
N LYS A 66 59.40 71.91 10.51
CA LYS A 66 58.33 72.68 9.83
C LYS A 66 57.28 71.82 9.10
N GLU A 67 56.31 71.29 9.84
CA GLU A 67 54.87 71.30 9.51
C GLU A 67 53.99 70.65 10.62
N GLU A 68 54.14 71.12 11.86
CA GLU A 68 53.02 71.14 12.82
C GLU A 68 52.34 72.50 12.66
N PRO A 69 51.14 72.57 12.04
CA PRO A 69 49.94 72.41 12.86
C PRO A 69 48.73 71.73 12.18
N GLU A 70 48.87 71.09 11.01
CA GLU A 70 47.69 70.56 10.27
C GLU A 70 47.29 69.12 10.69
N LYS A 71 48.24 68.24 10.98
CA LYS A 71 47.95 66.82 11.27
C LYS A 71 47.27 66.54 12.62
N LEU A 72 47.27 67.50 13.54
CA LEU A 72 46.50 67.41 14.80
C LEU A 72 45.01 67.77 14.60
N LYS A 73 44.66 68.49 13.51
CA LYS A 73 43.25 68.76 13.17
C LYS A 73 42.62 67.61 12.39
N GLU A 74 43.31 67.06 11.40
CA GLU A 74 42.81 65.91 10.63
C GLU A 74 42.54 64.66 11.50
N GLY A 75 43.26 64.49 12.62
CA GLY A 75 43.01 63.41 13.59
C GLY A 75 41.70 63.61 14.36
N GLU A 76 41.50 64.80 14.97
CA GLU A 76 40.30 65.12 15.74
C GLU A 76 39.04 65.27 14.86
N GLU A 77 39.19 65.67 13.59
CA GLU A 77 38.08 65.73 12.63
C GLU A 77 37.67 64.31 12.17
N ARG A 78 38.63 63.40 11.91
CA ARG A 78 38.30 62.01 11.55
C ARG A 78 37.70 61.20 12.70
N GLU A 79 38.13 61.40 13.95
CA GLU A 79 37.48 60.72 15.07
C GLU A 79 36.03 61.18 15.26
N LYS A 80 35.74 62.48 15.07
CA LYS A 80 34.36 63.00 15.09
C LYS A 80 33.53 62.49 13.92
N GLU A 81 34.07 62.46 12.72
CA GLU A 81 33.40 61.94 11.52
C GLU A 81 33.06 60.44 11.69
N ILE A 82 33.95 59.64 12.29
CA ILE A 82 33.69 58.22 12.63
C ILE A 82 32.66 58.08 13.75
N GLU A 83 32.58 59.00 14.70
CA GLU A 83 31.60 58.97 15.80
C GLU A 83 30.21 59.47 15.38
N GLU A 84 30.13 60.41 14.42
CA GLU A 84 28.88 60.81 13.76
C GLU A 84 28.35 59.69 12.86
N LEU A 85 29.19 59.08 12.01
CA LEU A 85 28.80 57.94 11.17
C LEU A 85 28.25 56.76 11.99
N LYS A 86 28.83 56.47 13.16
CA LYS A 86 28.32 55.43 14.08
C LYS A 86 26.96 55.78 14.67
N LYS A 87 26.70 57.07 14.96
CA LYS A 87 25.39 57.53 15.44
C LYS A 87 24.34 57.47 14.34
N GLU A 88 24.69 57.85 13.11
CA GLU A 88 23.78 57.70 11.96
C GLU A 88 23.45 56.22 11.70
N GLU A 89 24.43 55.32 11.76
CA GLU A 89 24.19 53.87 11.59
C GLU A 89 23.35 53.27 12.74
N GLU A 90 23.45 53.81 13.95
CA GLU A 90 22.63 53.39 15.11
C GLU A 90 21.20 53.98 15.07
N GLU A 91 21.04 55.22 14.59
CA GLU A 91 19.72 55.81 14.32
C GLU A 91 19.02 55.13 13.13
N GLU A 92 19.73 54.79 12.06
CA GLU A 92 19.17 54.09 10.90
C GLU A 92 18.73 52.67 11.29
N LYS A 93 19.49 51.95 12.13
CA LYS A 93 19.05 50.69 12.74
C LYS A 93 17.78 50.84 13.57
N LYS A 94 17.67 51.88 14.41
CA LYS A 94 16.44 52.14 15.18
C LYS A 94 15.24 52.44 14.29
N ARG A 95 15.40 53.27 13.26
CA ARG A 95 14.33 53.54 12.28
C ARG A 95 13.88 52.28 11.55
N MET A 96 14.83 51.42 11.13
CA MET A 96 14.51 50.12 10.54
C MET A 96 13.82 49.16 11.52
N GLU A 97 14.08 49.23 12.82
CA GLU A 97 13.37 48.42 13.81
C GLU A 97 11.97 48.96 14.11
N GLU A 98 11.79 50.28 14.18
CA GLU A 98 10.48 50.93 14.33
C GLU A 98 9.59 50.69 13.10
N GLU A 99 10.12 50.82 11.88
CA GLU A 99 9.38 50.55 10.64
C GLU A 99 8.96 49.07 10.54
N LYS A 100 9.84 48.13 10.94
CA LYS A 100 9.51 46.70 11.07
C LYS A 100 8.59 46.36 12.24
N LEU A 101 8.38 47.28 13.18
CA LEU A 101 7.40 47.12 14.25
C LEU A 101 6.03 47.59 13.76
N GLU A 102 5.95 48.77 13.14
CA GLU A 102 4.72 49.27 12.52
C GLU A 102 4.20 48.33 11.42
N GLU A 103 5.07 47.76 10.59
CA GLU A 103 4.67 46.79 9.56
C GLU A 103 4.04 45.54 10.19
N ARG A 104 4.61 45.04 11.29
CA ARG A 104 4.05 43.91 12.05
C ARG A 104 2.72 44.24 12.73
N GLU A 105 2.56 45.44 13.28
CA GLU A 105 1.29 45.87 13.88
C GLU A 105 0.18 45.99 12.82
N ARG A 106 0.49 46.52 11.63
CA ARG A 106 -0.45 46.57 10.49
C ARG A 106 -0.83 45.17 10.00
N GLU A 107 0.14 44.25 9.86
CA GLU A 107 -0.14 42.85 9.54
C GLU A 107 -1.05 42.19 10.60
N GLU A 108 -0.84 42.45 11.89
CA GLU A 108 -1.66 41.87 12.95
C GLU A 108 -3.09 42.43 12.94
N GLU A 109 -3.26 43.73 12.65
CA GLU A 109 -4.59 44.34 12.51
C GLU A 109 -5.34 43.84 11.27
N GLU A 110 -4.64 43.61 10.15
CA GLU A 110 -5.23 43.01 8.95
C GLU A 110 -5.61 41.54 9.18
N ARG A 111 -4.76 40.76 9.86
CA ARG A 111 -5.07 39.38 10.29
C ARG A 111 -6.31 39.31 11.19
N LYS A 112 -6.49 40.27 12.11
CA LYS A 112 -7.69 40.36 12.97
C LYS A 112 -8.95 40.64 12.14
N LYS A 113 -8.90 41.56 11.19
CA LYS A 113 -10.04 41.85 10.28
C LYS A 113 -10.40 40.63 9.42
N ILE A 114 -9.41 39.91 8.90
CA ILE A 114 -9.62 38.67 8.14
C ILE A 114 -10.26 37.59 9.04
N ALA A 115 -9.80 37.45 10.30
CA ALA A 115 -10.38 36.49 11.25
C ALA A 115 -11.85 36.80 11.57
N GLU A 116 -12.19 38.06 11.85
CA GLU A 116 -13.57 38.49 12.09
C GLU A 116 -14.48 38.25 10.88
N GLU A 117 -14.01 38.49 9.66
CA GLU A 117 -14.81 38.23 8.45
C GLU A 117 -15.01 36.74 8.19
N ILE A 118 -13.98 35.90 8.42
CA ILE A 118 -14.10 34.44 8.38
C ILE A 118 -15.12 33.95 9.41
N GLU A 119 -15.09 34.47 10.63
CA GLU A 119 -16.02 34.07 11.69
C GLU A 119 -17.46 34.48 11.37
N LYS A 120 -17.65 35.69 10.83
CA LYS A 120 -18.97 36.16 10.36
C LYS A 120 -19.54 35.24 9.27
N ARG A 121 -18.74 34.89 8.26
CA ARG A 121 -19.17 33.97 7.18
C ARG A 121 -19.52 32.58 7.73
N ARG A 122 -18.74 32.05 8.68
CA ARG A 122 -19.04 30.79 9.38
C ARG A 122 -20.39 30.83 10.12
N ARG A 123 -20.69 31.93 10.82
CA ARG A 123 -21.98 32.12 11.52
C ARG A 123 -23.16 32.15 10.54
N GLU A 124 -23.02 32.82 9.39
CA GLU A 124 -24.05 32.87 8.34
C GLU A 124 -24.30 31.48 7.69
N GLU A 125 -23.24 30.69 7.45
CA GLU A 125 -23.37 29.32 6.94
C GLU A 125 -24.06 28.36 7.93
N VAL A 126 -23.76 28.47 9.23
CA VAL A 126 -24.40 27.65 10.28
C VAL A 126 -25.90 27.92 10.34
N ILE A 127 -26.33 29.19 10.30
CA ILE A 127 -27.75 29.56 10.28
C ILE A 127 -28.46 28.94 9.06
N LYS A 128 -27.84 29.05 7.88
CA LYS A 128 -28.38 28.48 6.63
C LYS A 128 -28.54 26.96 6.71
N ARG A 129 -27.55 26.25 7.29
CA ARG A 129 -27.62 24.79 7.51
C ARG A 129 -28.72 24.41 8.50
N GLU A 130 -28.93 25.17 9.58
CA GLU A 130 -30.04 24.92 10.51
C GLU A 130 -31.43 25.10 9.86
N GLU A 131 -31.61 26.13 9.03
CA GLU A 131 -32.88 26.36 8.32
C GLU A 131 -33.17 25.23 7.31
N GLU A 132 -32.14 24.73 6.63
CA GLU A 132 -32.28 23.60 5.70
C GLU A 132 -32.65 22.30 6.45
N LYS A 133 -32.01 22.02 7.60
CA LYS A 133 -32.39 20.89 8.46
C LYS A 133 -33.84 21.00 8.93
N LYS A 134 -34.29 22.18 9.36
CA LYS A 134 -35.70 22.45 9.77
C LYS A 134 -36.69 22.16 8.64
N ARG A 135 -36.36 22.50 7.38
CA ARG A 135 -37.19 22.18 6.21
C ARG A 135 -37.26 20.68 5.93
N LYS A 136 -36.14 19.95 5.98
CA LYS A 136 -36.10 18.49 5.75
C LYS A 136 -36.98 17.73 6.75
N ILE A 137 -36.92 18.07 8.04
CA ILE A 137 -37.76 17.45 9.10
C ILE A 137 -39.26 17.62 8.82
N LEU A 138 -39.68 18.81 8.35
CA LEU A 138 -41.09 19.08 8.05
C LEU A 138 -41.58 18.21 6.89
N ILE A 139 -40.78 18.08 5.84
CA ILE A 139 -41.06 17.23 4.67
C ILE A 139 -41.17 15.75 5.09
N SER A 140 -40.20 15.22 5.84
CA SER A 140 -40.24 13.82 6.32
C SER A 140 -41.43 13.53 7.25
N LYS A 141 -41.98 14.56 7.94
CA LYS A 141 -43.22 14.42 8.72
C LYS A 141 -44.45 14.28 7.82
N GLU A 142 -44.59 15.16 6.83
CA GLU A 142 -45.70 15.10 5.85
C GLU A 142 -45.64 13.82 4.98
N GLU A 143 -44.45 13.31 4.70
CA GLU A 143 -44.24 12.03 4.02
C GLU A 143 -44.76 10.86 4.86
N GLY A 144 -44.42 10.81 6.16
CA GLY A 144 -44.86 9.76 7.08
C GLY A 144 -46.38 9.67 7.25
N GLU A 145 -47.07 10.82 7.27
CA GLU A 145 -48.55 10.88 7.34
C GLU A 145 -49.19 10.29 6.07
N LYS A 146 -48.68 10.65 4.87
CA LYS A 146 -49.17 10.10 3.58
C LYS A 146 -48.92 8.60 3.43
N LEU A 147 -47.77 8.13 3.91
CA LEU A 147 -47.42 6.70 3.90
C LEU A 147 -48.36 5.87 4.79
N GLU A 148 -48.86 6.46 5.88
CA GLU A 148 -49.85 5.82 6.76
C GLU A 148 -51.22 5.68 6.10
N GLU A 149 -51.72 6.74 5.45
CA GLU A 149 -52.96 6.70 4.65
C GLU A 149 -52.88 5.62 3.55
N ARG A 150 -51.77 5.57 2.81
CA ARG A 150 -51.57 4.58 1.73
C ARG A 150 -51.52 3.14 2.26
N GLU A 151 -50.98 2.90 3.47
CA GLU A 151 -50.99 1.56 4.07
C GLU A 151 -52.43 1.07 4.39
N GLU A 152 -53.33 1.98 4.76
CA GLU A 152 -54.75 1.66 4.98
C GLU A 152 -55.49 1.41 3.65
N GLU A 153 -55.22 2.21 2.62
CA GLU A 153 -55.75 1.96 1.27
C GLU A 153 -55.36 0.57 0.76
N ILE A 154 -54.09 0.19 0.88
CA ILE A 154 -53.61 -1.13 0.44
C ILE A 154 -54.29 -2.27 1.21
N LYS A 155 -54.46 -2.15 2.53
CA LYS A 155 -55.22 -3.15 3.33
C LYS A 155 -56.64 -3.33 2.80
N LYS A 156 -57.29 -2.24 2.38
CA LYS A 156 -58.62 -2.25 1.78
C LYS A 156 -58.63 -2.87 0.37
N GLU A 157 -57.68 -2.49 -0.50
CA GLU A 157 -57.53 -3.08 -1.84
C GLU A 157 -57.31 -4.61 -1.76
N VAL A 158 -56.47 -5.09 -0.84
CA VAL A 158 -56.22 -6.53 -0.62
C VAL A 158 -57.49 -7.25 -0.15
N SER A 159 -58.29 -6.64 0.73
CA SER A 159 -59.59 -7.18 1.16
C SER A 159 -60.57 -7.28 -0.02
N ASP A 160 -60.63 -6.27 -0.89
CA ASP A 160 -61.52 -6.26 -2.06
C ASP A 160 -61.09 -7.31 -3.12
N LEU A 161 -59.79 -7.58 -3.26
CA LEU A 161 -59.26 -8.65 -4.11
C LEU A 161 -59.63 -10.04 -3.59
N PHE A 162 -59.59 -10.25 -2.26
CA PHE A 162 -60.03 -11.50 -1.63
C PHE A 162 -61.52 -11.78 -1.91
N LEU A 163 -62.38 -10.76 -1.82
CA LEU A 163 -63.80 -10.88 -2.14
C LEU A 163 -64.07 -11.19 -3.62
N LYS A 164 -63.24 -10.69 -4.55
CA LYS A 164 -63.33 -11.02 -5.99
C LYS A 164 -62.85 -12.44 -6.33
N LYS A 165 -61.97 -13.01 -5.51
CA LYS A 165 -61.36 -14.33 -5.73
C LYS A 165 -62.37 -15.49 -5.56
N GLN A 166 -63.15 -15.50 -4.48
CA GLN A 166 -64.11 -16.57 -4.15
C GLN A 166 -65.15 -16.92 -5.25
N PRO A 167 -65.82 -15.95 -5.91
CA PRO A 167 -66.78 -16.28 -6.97
C PRO A 167 -66.11 -16.87 -8.22
N LEU A 168 -64.85 -16.52 -8.52
CA LEU A 168 -64.11 -17.09 -9.64
C LEU A 168 -63.70 -18.55 -9.36
N GLU A 169 -63.29 -18.88 -8.14
CA GLU A 169 -63.00 -20.27 -7.73
C GLU A 169 -64.26 -21.15 -7.80
N THR A 170 -65.39 -20.62 -7.30
CA THR A 170 -66.70 -21.29 -7.38
C THR A 170 -67.09 -21.54 -8.84
N LYS A 171 -67.05 -20.50 -9.69
CA LYS A 171 -67.37 -20.60 -11.12
C LYS A 171 -66.46 -21.59 -11.86
N LYS A 172 -65.16 -21.61 -11.55
CA LYS A 172 -64.22 -22.61 -12.11
C LYS A 172 -64.62 -24.04 -11.72
N SER A 173 -65.02 -24.26 -10.46
CA SER A 173 -65.49 -25.57 -10.00
C SER A 173 -66.78 -26.02 -10.69
N GLU A 174 -67.70 -25.10 -10.97
CA GLU A 174 -68.95 -25.39 -11.68
C GLU A 174 -68.69 -25.78 -13.15
N LEU A 175 -67.91 -24.99 -13.89
CA LEU A 175 -67.53 -25.28 -15.28
C LEU A 175 -66.76 -26.61 -15.41
N LEU A 176 -65.94 -26.97 -14.42
CA LEU A 176 -65.25 -28.26 -14.39
C LEU A 176 -66.21 -29.45 -14.20
N LYS A 177 -67.29 -29.28 -13.41
CA LYS A 177 -68.35 -30.30 -13.29
C LYS A 177 -69.13 -30.45 -14.58
N GLU A 178 -69.45 -29.35 -15.26
CA GLU A 178 -70.15 -29.35 -16.55
C GLU A 178 -69.36 -30.11 -17.63
N ILE A 179 -68.04 -29.96 -17.68
CA ILE A 179 -67.18 -30.78 -18.56
C ILE A 179 -67.28 -32.27 -18.22
N GLU A 180 -67.34 -32.64 -16.94
CA GLU A 180 -67.45 -34.04 -16.53
C GLU A 180 -68.82 -34.64 -16.89
N GLU A 181 -69.90 -33.86 -16.73
CA GLU A 181 -71.25 -34.24 -17.19
C GLU A 181 -71.31 -34.45 -18.72
N PHE A 182 -70.60 -33.64 -19.51
CA PHE A 182 -70.48 -33.86 -20.95
C PHE A 182 -69.63 -35.09 -21.31
N LYS A 183 -68.54 -35.39 -20.59
CA LYS A 183 -67.78 -36.64 -20.80
C LYS A 183 -68.63 -37.88 -20.57
N ILE A 184 -69.43 -37.90 -19.49
CA ILE A 184 -70.37 -38.99 -19.19
C ILE A 184 -71.37 -39.21 -20.34
N GLN A 185 -71.77 -38.15 -21.04
CA GLN A 185 -72.63 -38.25 -22.23
C GLN A 185 -71.89 -38.77 -23.48
N VAL A 186 -70.57 -38.53 -23.61
CA VAL A 186 -69.73 -39.04 -24.71
C VAL A 186 -69.42 -40.54 -24.55
N GLU A 187 -69.26 -41.04 -23.33
CA GLU A 187 -68.94 -42.44 -23.02
C GLU A 187 -69.81 -43.49 -23.80
N PRO A 188 -71.16 -43.43 -23.78
CA PRO A 188 -72.00 -44.35 -24.56
C PRO A 188 -71.92 -44.15 -26.09
N ILE A 189 -71.46 -42.98 -26.55
CA ILE A 189 -71.24 -42.70 -27.99
C ILE A 189 -69.97 -43.42 -28.45
N LEU A 190 -68.88 -43.34 -27.68
CA LEU A 190 -67.63 -44.07 -27.96
C LEU A 190 -67.84 -45.59 -27.99
N VAL A 191 -68.69 -46.13 -27.11
CA VAL A 191 -69.06 -47.56 -27.12
C VAL A 191 -69.85 -47.94 -28.38
N ARG A 192 -70.71 -47.06 -28.91
CA ARG A 192 -71.42 -47.28 -30.19
C ARG A 192 -70.46 -47.17 -31.39
N GLU A 193 -69.63 -46.14 -31.42
CA GLU A 193 -68.59 -45.92 -32.45
C GLU A 193 -67.70 -47.16 -32.58
N LYS A 194 -67.19 -47.69 -31.47
CA LYS A 194 -66.37 -48.92 -31.44
C LYS A 194 -67.08 -50.14 -32.05
N LYS A 195 -68.36 -50.37 -31.70
CA LYS A 195 -69.16 -51.49 -32.24
C LYS A 195 -69.42 -51.34 -33.75
N ILE A 196 -69.60 -50.11 -34.24
CA ILE A 196 -69.76 -49.83 -35.67
C ILE A 196 -68.44 -50.11 -36.41
N GLU A 197 -67.31 -49.68 -35.85
CA GLU A 197 -65.98 -49.90 -36.45
C GLU A 197 -65.58 -51.40 -36.45
N GLU A 198 -65.97 -52.17 -35.43
CA GLU A 198 -65.84 -53.63 -35.40
C GLU A 198 -66.69 -54.30 -36.51
N ARG A 199 -67.97 -53.92 -36.64
CA ARG A 199 -68.85 -54.38 -37.74
C ARG A 199 -68.29 -54.03 -39.13
N LYS A 200 -67.72 -52.83 -39.27
CA LYS A 200 -67.08 -52.36 -40.51
C LYS A 200 -65.89 -53.24 -40.91
N ARG A 201 -64.98 -53.53 -39.97
CA ARG A 201 -63.84 -54.42 -40.19
C ARG A 201 -64.26 -55.82 -40.61
N GLU A 202 -65.34 -56.36 -40.04
CA GLU A 202 -65.88 -57.64 -40.49
C GLU A 202 -66.40 -57.60 -41.94
N ILE A 203 -67.12 -56.54 -42.32
CA ILE A 203 -67.68 -56.40 -43.67
C ILE A 203 -66.57 -56.18 -44.70
N GLU A 204 -65.59 -55.32 -44.43
CA GLU A 204 -64.39 -55.17 -45.27
C GLU A 204 -63.60 -56.48 -45.39
N GLY A 205 -63.51 -57.24 -44.30
CA GLY A 205 -62.90 -58.57 -44.26
C GLY A 205 -63.68 -59.65 -45.02
N LYS A 206 -64.99 -59.46 -45.24
CA LYS A 206 -65.84 -60.30 -46.11
C LYS A 206 -65.72 -59.84 -47.58
N GLU A 207 -65.71 -58.53 -47.84
CA GLU A 207 -65.58 -57.94 -49.17
C GLU A 207 -64.28 -58.39 -49.87
N LYS A 208 -63.16 -58.36 -49.14
CA LYS A 208 -61.83 -58.79 -49.62
C LYS A 208 -61.75 -60.27 -50.04
N ARG A 209 -62.70 -61.12 -49.61
CA ARG A 209 -62.72 -62.57 -49.92
C ARG A 209 -63.64 -62.95 -51.09
N VAL A 210 -64.41 -62.01 -51.63
CA VAL A 210 -65.46 -62.28 -52.63
C VAL A 210 -65.05 -61.81 -54.03
N VAL A 211 -64.87 -62.77 -54.93
CA VAL A 211 -64.44 -62.53 -56.32
C VAL A 211 -65.62 -62.31 -57.29
N SER A 212 -66.83 -62.76 -56.93
CA SER A 212 -68.02 -62.64 -57.80
C SER A 212 -68.61 -61.22 -57.78
N PRO A 213 -68.71 -60.50 -58.92
CA PRO A 213 -69.14 -59.10 -58.96
C PRO A 213 -70.52 -58.85 -58.32
N GLY A 214 -71.51 -59.71 -58.64
CA GLY A 214 -72.87 -59.58 -58.10
C GLY A 214 -73.00 -59.87 -56.60
N LYS A 215 -72.05 -60.61 -56.00
CA LYS A 215 -71.97 -60.78 -54.54
C LYS A 215 -71.20 -59.63 -53.89
N LYS A 216 -70.14 -59.13 -54.54
CA LYS A 216 -69.36 -57.99 -54.03
C LYS A 216 -70.22 -56.73 -53.91
N ALA A 217 -71.03 -56.41 -54.93
CA ALA A 217 -71.95 -55.27 -54.91
C ALA A 217 -73.00 -55.30 -53.77
N LYS A 218 -73.38 -56.49 -53.27
CA LYS A 218 -74.25 -56.61 -52.08
C LYS A 218 -73.50 -56.26 -50.79
N ILE A 219 -72.30 -56.80 -50.61
CA ILE A 219 -71.45 -56.54 -49.43
C ILE A 219 -71.03 -55.06 -49.40
N GLU A 220 -70.73 -54.48 -50.55
CA GLU A 220 -70.48 -53.05 -50.68
C GLU A 220 -71.69 -52.22 -50.19
N LYS A 221 -72.91 -52.54 -50.63
CA LYS A 221 -74.11 -51.85 -50.15
C LYS A 221 -74.32 -51.96 -48.63
N GLU A 222 -73.96 -53.11 -48.03
CA GLU A 222 -73.96 -53.28 -46.56
C GLU A 222 -72.87 -52.42 -45.89
N ARG A 223 -71.67 -52.30 -46.49
CA ARG A 223 -70.60 -51.41 -46.00
C ARG A 223 -71.01 -49.94 -46.02
N TRP A 224 -71.65 -49.49 -47.10
CA TRP A 224 -72.15 -48.12 -47.22
C TRP A 224 -73.23 -47.80 -46.17
N GLN A 225 -74.04 -48.79 -45.77
CA GLN A 225 -74.99 -48.63 -44.67
C GLN A 225 -74.27 -48.43 -43.32
N ILE A 226 -73.21 -49.20 -43.06
CA ILE A 226 -72.38 -49.05 -41.84
C ILE A 226 -71.60 -47.73 -41.85
N ASP A 227 -71.05 -47.30 -42.99
CA ASP A 227 -70.39 -45.99 -43.12
C ASP A 227 -71.40 -44.81 -42.92
N LYS A 228 -72.70 -45.02 -43.18
CA LYS A 228 -73.77 -44.05 -42.83
C LYS A 228 -74.06 -44.03 -41.33
N GLU A 229 -74.25 -45.20 -40.71
CA GLU A 229 -74.39 -45.32 -39.24
C GLU A 229 -73.20 -44.70 -38.49
N ARG A 230 -71.97 -44.86 -39.02
CA ARG A 230 -70.75 -44.26 -38.48
C ARG A 230 -70.82 -42.73 -38.48
N ARG A 231 -71.23 -42.11 -39.59
CA ARG A 231 -71.35 -40.64 -39.70
C ARG A 231 -72.41 -40.06 -38.76
N GLU A 232 -73.53 -40.76 -38.58
CA GLU A 232 -74.58 -40.34 -37.65
C GLU A 232 -74.05 -40.31 -36.20
N VAL A 233 -73.24 -41.30 -35.80
CA VAL A 233 -72.59 -41.33 -34.48
C VAL A 233 -71.44 -40.30 -34.34
N GLU A 234 -70.69 -40.06 -35.42
CA GLU A 234 -69.62 -39.05 -35.48
C GLU A 234 -70.19 -37.62 -35.34
N GLU A 235 -71.35 -37.33 -35.96
CA GLU A 235 -72.09 -36.07 -35.75
C GLU A 235 -72.67 -35.91 -34.33
N GLU A 236 -73.15 -36.98 -33.70
CA GLU A 236 -73.61 -36.94 -32.31
C GLU A 236 -72.46 -36.61 -31.34
N LYS A 237 -71.28 -37.19 -31.58
CA LYS A 237 -70.05 -36.95 -30.81
C LYS A 237 -69.56 -35.51 -30.93
N TRP A 238 -69.43 -34.99 -32.15
CA TRP A 238 -68.98 -33.61 -32.40
C TRP A 238 -69.86 -32.56 -31.70
N LYS A 239 -71.18 -32.76 -31.63
CA LYS A 239 -72.11 -31.85 -30.93
C LYS A 239 -71.90 -31.77 -29.41
N ILE A 240 -71.18 -32.72 -28.81
CA ILE A 240 -70.80 -32.68 -27.38
C ILE A 240 -69.35 -32.22 -27.22
N GLU A 241 -68.44 -32.64 -28.09
CA GLU A 241 -67.05 -32.14 -28.11
C GLU A 241 -66.99 -30.62 -28.33
N GLU A 242 -67.85 -30.05 -29.17
CA GLU A 242 -67.99 -28.60 -29.37
C GLU A 242 -68.42 -27.86 -28.08
N LYS A 243 -69.33 -28.45 -27.29
CA LYS A 243 -69.75 -27.90 -25.99
C LYS A 243 -68.63 -27.93 -24.96
N ILE A 244 -67.92 -29.06 -24.88
CA ILE A 244 -66.74 -29.22 -24.01
C ILE A 244 -65.69 -28.14 -24.36
N GLU A 245 -65.45 -27.88 -25.65
CA GLU A 245 -64.51 -26.86 -26.10
C GLU A 245 -65.01 -25.42 -25.83
N GLY A 246 -66.33 -25.19 -25.84
CA GLY A 246 -66.95 -23.96 -25.35
C GLY A 246 -66.65 -23.71 -23.86
N VAL A 247 -66.96 -24.68 -23.00
CA VAL A 247 -66.75 -24.58 -21.54
C VAL A 247 -65.26 -24.41 -21.20
N LYS A 248 -64.34 -25.10 -21.89
CA LYS A 248 -62.89 -24.88 -21.72
C LYS A 248 -62.45 -23.44 -21.98
N LYS A 249 -63.05 -22.76 -22.98
CA LYS A 249 -62.75 -21.34 -23.25
C LYS A 249 -63.22 -20.43 -22.13
N GLU A 250 -64.35 -20.75 -21.49
CA GLU A 250 -64.82 -20.03 -20.30
C GLU A 250 -63.89 -20.26 -19.09
N ILE A 251 -63.46 -21.51 -18.85
CA ILE A 251 -62.48 -21.82 -17.80
C ILE A 251 -61.20 -21.01 -18.00
N LYS A 252 -60.65 -21.00 -19.23
CA LYS A 252 -59.45 -20.22 -19.56
C LYS A 252 -59.62 -18.71 -19.31
N LYS A 253 -60.82 -18.17 -19.53
CA LYS A 253 -61.12 -16.77 -19.22
C LYS A 253 -61.12 -16.51 -17.70
N VAL A 254 -61.74 -17.40 -16.93
CA VAL A 254 -61.76 -17.34 -15.45
C VAL A 254 -60.35 -17.48 -14.87
N GLU A 255 -59.50 -18.32 -15.46
CA GLU A 255 -58.09 -18.48 -15.07
C GLU A 255 -57.27 -17.20 -15.29
N LEU A 256 -57.43 -16.52 -16.43
CA LEU A 256 -56.77 -15.23 -16.69
C LEU A 256 -57.22 -14.12 -15.73
N GLU A 257 -58.52 -14.05 -15.40
CA GLU A 257 -59.05 -13.12 -14.40
C GLU A 257 -58.49 -13.40 -13.00
N PHE A 258 -58.29 -14.69 -12.66
CA PHE A 258 -57.71 -15.13 -11.40
C PHE A 258 -56.20 -14.85 -11.29
N GLU A 259 -55.42 -15.09 -12.35
CA GLU A 259 -53.99 -14.74 -12.41
C GLU A 259 -53.76 -13.24 -12.25
N ALA A 260 -54.61 -12.40 -12.86
CA ALA A 260 -54.54 -10.95 -12.69
C ALA A 260 -54.78 -10.50 -11.24
N ILE A 261 -55.70 -11.14 -10.52
CA ILE A 261 -55.97 -10.89 -9.10
C ILE A 261 -54.78 -11.30 -8.23
N LEU A 262 -54.19 -12.47 -8.48
CA LEU A 262 -53.01 -12.94 -7.75
C LEU A 262 -51.82 -12.01 -7.95
N LYS A 263 -51.57 -11.57 -9.19
CA LYS A 263 -50.49 -10.62 -9.50
C LYS A 263 -50.68 -9.31 -8.75
N ARG A 264 -51.86 -8.67 -8.86
CA ARG A 264 -52.14 -7.41 -8.16
C ARG A 264 -52.04 -7.54 -6.64
N GLY A 265 -52.41 -8.70 -6.08
CA GLY A 265 -52.22 -8.99 -4.66
C GLY A 265 -50.74 -9.02 -4.25
N GLY A 266 -49.88 -9.65 -5.06
CA GLY A 266 -48.43 -9.64 -4.86
C GLY A 266 -47.83 -8.24 -4.96
N ASP A 267 -48.19 -7.49 -6.00
CA ASP A 267 -47.73 -6.10 -6.22
C ASP A 267 -48.04 -5.21 -4.99
N LEU A 268 -49.27 -5.32 -4.45
CA LEU A 268 -49.73 -4.57 -3.28
C LEU A 268 -49.01 -4.97 -1.99
N GLU A 269 -48.68 -6.24 -1.80
CA GLU A 269 -47.95 -6.70 -0.61
C GLU A 269 -46.47 -6.26 -0.65
N GLU A 270 -45.87 -6.15 -1.84
CA GLU A 270 -44.55 -5.55 -2.03
C GLU A 270 -44.57 -4.02 -1.84
N GLU A 271 -45.61 -3.32 -2.32
CA GLU A 271 -45.86 -1.90 -2.02
C GLU A 271 -45.96 -1.66 -0.50
N ARG A 272 -46.72 -2.50 0.21
CA ARG A 272 -46.86 -2.41 1.67
C ARG A 272 -45.54 -2.64 2.42
N LYS A 273 -44.69 -3.58 1.97
CA LYS A 273 -43.36 -3.79 2.57
C LYS A 273 -42.47 -2.56 2.43
N ARG A 274 -42.45 -1.93 1.24
CA ARG A 274 -41.73 -0.66 1.01
C ARG A 274 -42.22 0.47 1.91
N ILE A 275 -43.53 0.61 2.09
CA ILE A 275 -44.12 1.62 2.99
C ILE A 275 -43.70 1.41 4.45
N ILE A 276 -43.74 0.17 4.96
CA ILE A 276 -43.33 -0.14 6.34
C ILE A 276 -41.85 0.20 6.56
N GLN A 277 -40.99 -0.16 5.60
CA GLN A 277 -39.57 0.14 5.64
C GLN A 277 -39.30 1.66 5.62
N ARG A 278 -39.94 2.42 4.73
CA ARG A 278 -39.78 3.87 4.67
C ARG A 278 -40.29 4.58 5.93
N LYS A 279 -41.36 4.09 6.57
CA LYS A 279 -41.82 4.62 7.88
C LYS A 279 -40.76 4.44 8.98
N LYS A 280 -40.01 3.34 8.98
CA LYS A 280 -38.91 3.08 9.92
C LYS A 280 -37.72 4.02 9.67
N GLU A 281 -37.37 4.27 8.41
CA GLU A 281 -36.32 5.23 8.04
C GLU A 281 -36.67 6.65 8.52
N ILE A 282 -37.90 7.11 8.30
CA ILE A 282 -38.38 8.42 8.78
C ILE A 282 -38.33 8.54 10.31
N GLU A 283 -38.46 7.43 11.06
CA GLU A 283 -38.31 7.43 12.52
C GLU A 283 -36.84 7.54 12.96
N LEU A 284 -35.94 6.84 12.26
CA LEU A 284 -34.49 6.95 12.45
C LEU A 284 -33.94 8.34 12.09
N GLU A 285 -34.40 8.94 10.98
CA GLU A 285 -34.09 10.33 10.59
C GLU A 285 -34.46 11.33 11.71
N LYS A 286 -35.61 11.14 12.38
CA LYS A 286 -36.04 11.97 13.51
C LYS A 286 -35.15 11.79 14.75
N GLU A 287 -34.73 10.55 15.04
CA GLU A 287 -33.82 10.29 16.17
C GLU A 287 -32.45 10.95 15.94
N LYS A 288 -31.86 10.81 14.74
CA LYS A 288 -30.58 11.43 14.36
C LYS A 288 -30.57 12.93 14.66
N VAL A 289 -31.59 13.66 14.22
CA VAL A 289 -31.69 15.12 14.43
C VAL A 289 -31.78 15.49 15.91
N GLN A 290 -32.46 14.70 16.74
CA GLN A 290 -32.51 14.96 18.19
C GLN A 290 -31.15 14.77 18.86
N LEU A 291 -30.35 13.82 18.37
CA LEU A 291 -29.01 13.55 18.87
C LEU A 291 -28.00 14.63 18.43
N GLU A 292 -28.06 15.06 17.16
CA GLU A 292 -27.27 16.19 16.65
C GLU A 292 -27.51 17.48 17.48
N LYS A 293 -28.76 17.74 17.89
CA LYS A 293 -29.09 18.86 18.77
C LYS A 293 -28.40 18.75 20.14
N LYS A 294 -28.34 17.55 20.73
CA LYS A 294 -27.65 17.32 22.00
C LYS A 294 -26.13 17.50 21.89
N ILE A 295 -25.51 17.13 20.77
CA ILE A 295 -24.09 17.43 20.52
C ILE A 295 -23.87 18.95 20.50
N SER A 296 -24.72 19.72 19.82
CA SER A 296 -24.65 21.19 19.80
C SER A 296 -24.80 21.82 21.20
N GLU A 297 -25.55 21.19 22.10
CA GLU A 297 -25.68 21.60 23.50
C GLU A 297 -24.42 21.25 24.32
N LEU A 298 -23.84 20.04 24.15
CA LEU A 298 -22.60 19.62 24.82
C LEU A 298 -21.37 20.44 24.38
N ILE A 299 -21.25 20.79 23.09
CA ILE A 299 -20.16 21.64 22.59
C ILE A 299 -20.15 23.00 23.30
N LYS A 300 -21.33 23.58 23.56
CA LYS A 300 -21.47 24.84 24.33
C LYS A 300 -21.17 24.67 25.82
N GLU A 301 -21.40 23.48 26.38
CA GLU A 301 -20.99 23.14 27.75
C GLU A 301 -19.46 23.00 27.85
N ARG A 302 -18.79 22.58 26.77
CA ARG A 302 -17.34 22.29 26.69
C ARG A 302 -16.46 23.55 26.63
N GLU A 303 -16.87 24.55 25.84
CA GLU A 303 -16.15 25.81 25.58
C GLU A 303 -15.56 26.51 26.84
N PRO A 304 -16.30 26.72 27.96
CA PRO A 304 -15.73 27.33 29.17
C PRO A 304 -14.66 26.49 29.87
N PHE A 305 -14.64 25.16 29.69
CA PHE A 305 -13.60 24.29 30.26
C PHE A 305 -12.30 24.36 29.45
N GLU A 306 -12.38 24.48 28.13
CA GLU A 306 -11.21 24.67 27.25
C GLU A 306 -10.50 25.98 27.59
N ILE A 307 -11.25 27.09 27.65
CA ILE A 307 -10.73 28.41 28.05
C ILE A 307 -10.09 28.34 29.44
N LYS A 308 -10.72 27.66 30.40
CA LYS A 308 -10.19 27.51 31.77
C LYS A 308 -8.90 26.67 31.80
N LYS A 309 -8.82 25.61 31.00
CA LYS A 309 -7.64 24.74 30.87
C LYS A 309 -6.45 25.49 30.26
N GLU A 310 -6.67 26.24 29.18
CA GLU A 310 -5.65 27.04 28.51
C GLU A 310 -5.06 28.12 29.44
N ASN A 311 -5.93 28.87 30.15
CA ASN A 311 -5.51 29.86 31.14
C ASN A 311 -4.67 29.26 32.29
N LEU A 312 -4.96 28.03 32.72
CA LEU A 312 -4.17 27.34 33.75
C LEU A 312 -2.81 26.86 33.21
N ILE A 313 -2.75 26.42 31.95
CA ILE A 313 -1.49 26.04 31.27
C ILE A 313 -0.58 27.26 31.12
N LEU A 314 -1.10 28.39 30.65
CA LEU A 314 -0.37 29.66 30.54
C LEU A 314 0.24 30.11 31.86
N LYS A 315 -0.55 30.11 32.95
CA LYS A 315 -0.05 30.44 34.29
C LYS A 315 1.03 29.46 34.76
N ARG A 316 0.86 28.15 34.52
CA ARG A 316 1.87 27.16 34.90
C ARG A 316 3.18 27.38 34.15
N GLY A 317 3.12 27.71 32.85
CA GLY A 317 4.29 28.05 32.03
C GLY A 317 5.03 29.30 32.53
N GLN A 318 4.30 30.34 32.97
CA GLN A 318 4.90 31.53 33.59
C GLN A 318 5.66 31.17 34.88
N ILE A 319 5.05 30.40 35.78
CA ILE A 319 5.68 29.92 37.02
C ILE A 319 6.90 29.01 36.72
N GLU A 320 6.83 28.18 35.68
CA GLU A 320 7.95 27.34 35.25
C GLU A 320 9.12 28.16 34.69
N ALA A 321 8.85 29.24 33.94
CA ALA A 321 9.88 30.16 33.47
C ALA A 321 10.54 30.94 34.62
N GLU A 322 9.76 31.40 35.60
CA GLU A 322 10.30 32.03 36.81
C GLU A 322 11.13 31.06 37.65
N LEU A 323 10.71 29.81 37.78
CA LEU A 323 11.46 28.76 38.48
C LEU A 323 12.80 28.48 37.77
N GLN A 324 12.81 28.40 36.44
CA GLN A 324 14.06 28.27 35.66
C GLN A 324 14.98 29.50 35.83
N LYS A 325 14.43 30.69 36.00
CA LYS A 325 15.23 31.89 36.32
C LYS A 325 15.86 31.79 37.70
N CYS A 326 15.08 31.41 38.72
CA CYS A 326 15.59 31.25 40.09
C CYS A 326 16.69 30.16 40.18
N LEU A 327 16.55 29.06 39.44
CA LEU A 327 17.57 28.00 39.37
C LEU A 327 18.90 28.47 38.75
N ARG A 328 18.86 29.41 37.79
CA ARG A 328 20.09 30.03 37.24
C ARG A 328 20.71 31.00 38.25
N GLU A 329 19.89 31.87 38.84
CA GLU A 329 20.31 32.81 39.89
C GLU A 329 20.96 32.06 41.08
N GLU A 330 20.41 30.91 41.50
CA GLU A 330 20.96 30.01 42.52
C GLU A 330 22.34 29.44 42.13
N LYS A 331 22.47 28.89 40.90
CA LYS A 331 23.72 28.33 40.37
C LYS A 331 24.84 29.39 40.24
N GLU A 332 24.51 30.56 39.71
CA GLU A 332 25.45 31.69 39.60
C GLU A 332 25.93 32.14 40.99
N THR A 333 25.01 32.22 41.97
CA THR A 333 25.33 32.57 43.36
C THR A 333 26.24 31.52 44.01
N GLU A 334 26.01 30.22 43.79
CA GLU A 334 26.91 29.15 44.25
C GLU A 334 28.32 29.24 43.63
N GLU A 335 28.43 29.55 42.34
CA GLU A 335 29.73 29.69 41.67
C GLU A 335 30.50 30.90 42.23
N VAL A 336 29.82 32.01 42.51
CA VAL A 336 30.40 33.17 43.22
C VAL A 336 30.90 32.78 44.61
N ILE A 337 30.11 32.04 45.39
CA ILE A 337 30.50 31.56 46.73
C ILE A 337 31.77 30.69 46.65
N LYS A 338 31.83 29.72 45.73
CA LYS A 338 33.01 28.86 45.52
C LYS A 338 34.28 29.67 45.19
N VAL A 339 34.16 30.68 44.33
CA VAL A 339 35.27 31.60 43.99
C VAL A 339 35.69 32.46 45.19
N MET A 340 34.75 32.86 46.05
CA MET A 340 35.05 33.59 47.29
C MET A 340 35.77 32.69 48.31
N GLU A 341 35.35 31.43 48.49
CA GLU A 341 36.01 30.46 49.36
C GLU A 341 37.47 30.17 48.93
N GLU A 342 37.70 30.03 47.62
CA GLU A 342 39.06 29.81 47.10
C GLU A 342 39.97 31.03 47.31
N LYS A 343 39.44 32.25 47.12
CA LYS A 343 40.16 33.50 47.45
C LYS A 343 40.45 33.62 48.94
N GLU A 344 39.48 33.30 49.81
CA GLU A 344 39.63 33.29 51.27
C GLU A 344 40.71 32.31 51.73
N ARG A 345 40.84 31.15 51.04
CA ARG A 345 41.86 30.14 51.31
C ARG A 345 43.28 30.57 50.94
N LEU A 346 43.42 31.45 49.93
CA LEU A 346 44.70 31.96 49.44
C LEU A 346 45.17 33.25 50.15
N ALA A 347 44.30 33.90 50.92
CA ALA A 347 44.61 35.13 51.65
C ALA A 347 45.66 34.93 52.75
N ALA A 348 46.75 35.70 52.70
CA ALA A 348 47.89 35.55 53.61
C ALA A 348 47.72 36.33 54.94
N GLN A 349 46.92 37.42 54.97
CA GLN A 349 46.71 38.20 56.19
C GLN A 349 45.39 37.88 56.91
N PRO A 350 45.39 37.72 58.25
CA PRO A 350 44.17 37.44 59.02
C PRO A 350 43.08 38.53 58.95
N LYS A 351 43.43 39.75 58.56
CA LYS A 351 42.48 40.87 58.43
C LYS A 351 41.70 40.78 57.11
N GLU A 352 42.41 40.61 56.00
CA GLU A 352 41.85 40.40 54.66
C GLU A 352 40.88 39.21 54.65
N LYS A 353 41.28 38.12 55.32
CA LYS A 353 40.47 36.90 55.44
C LYS A 353 39.10 37.15 56.08
N ARG A 354 39.03 38.00 57.11
CA ARG A 354 37.77 38.37 57.80
C ARG A 354 36.88 39.30 56.99
N GLU A 355 37.47 40.12 56.11
CA GLU A 355 36.73 40.99 55.21
C GLU A 355 36.09 40.14 54.08
N MET A 356 36.85 39.21 53.48
CA MET A 356 36.31 38.24 52.51
C MET A 356 35.25 37.30 53.09
N GLU A 357 35.45 36.80 54.32
CA GLU A 357 34.45 35.99 55.02
C GLU A 357 33.12 36.76 55.16
N LYS A 358 33.18 38.04 55.55
CA LYS A 358 32.00 38.90 55.70
C LYS A 358 31.29 39.17 54.36
N GLU A 359 32.03 39.29 53.25
CA GLU A 359 31.46 39.41 51.92
C GLU A 359 30.77 38.11 51.46
N ARG A 360 31.39 36.94 51.69
CA ARG A 360 30.76 35.63 51.42
C ARG A 360 29.46 35.46 52.20
N TRP A 361 29.43 35.84 53.48
CA TRP A 361 28.22 35.84 54.32
C TRP A 361 27.11 36.79 53.83
N GLY A 362 27.44 37.77 52.97
CA GLY A 362 26.45 38.56 52.26
C GLY A 362 25.79 37.75 51.14
N VAL A 363 26.61 37.19 50.25
CA VAL A 363 26.16 36.39 49.09
C VAL A 363 25.41 35.12 49.53
N ASP A 364 25.80 34.50 50.64
CA ASP A 364 25.12 33.32 51.20
C ASP A 364 23.67 33.63 51.64
N LYS A 365 23.41 34.86 52.13
CA LYS A 365 22.05 35.33 52.42
C LYS A 365 21.23 35.63 51.17
N ASP A 366 21.87 36.12 50.11
CA ASP A 366 21.20 36.31 48.83
C ASP A 366 20.75 34.94 48.27
N ARG A 367 21.55 33.87 48.47
CA ARG A 367 21.12 32.49 48.16
C ARG A 367 19.89 32.06 48.98
N GLU A 368 19.85 32.30 50.30
CA GLU A 368 18.67 31.96 51.13
C GLU A 368 17.37 32.64 50.61
N VAL A 369 17.46 33.85 50.06
CA VAL A 369 16.31 34.57 49.47
C VAL A 369 15.87 33.91 48.15
N ILE A 370 16.81 33.51 47.29
CA ILE A 370 16.54 32.81 46.03
C ILE A 370 15.92 31.42 46.31
N GLU A 371 16.49 30.67 47.24
CA GLU A 371 15.95 29.38 47.69
C GLU A 371 14.50 29.52 48.15
N LYS A 372 14.20 30.49 49.03
CA LYS A 372 12.83 30.71 49.51
C LYS A 372 11.85 31.00 48.38
N LYS A 373 12.23 31.85 47.42
CA LYS A 373 11.40 32.18 46.25
C LYS A 373 11.10 30.94 45.40
N LYS A 374 12.09 30.07 45.20
CA LYS A 374 11.97 28.78 44.52
C LYS A 374 10.96 27.86 45.22
N TRP A 375 11.01 27.73 46.55
CA TRP A 375 10.02 26.95 47.32
C TRP A 375 8.58 27.46 47.17
N ASP A 376 8.38 28.78 47.16
CA ASP A 376 7.05 29.39 46.97
C ASP A 376 6.51 29.11 45.54
N LEU A 377 7.36 29.25 44.50
CA LEU A 377 7.01 28.93 43.10
C LEU A 377 6.71 27.43 42.88
N GLU A 378 7.47 26.53 43.50
CA GLU A 378 7.21 25.07 43.43
C GLU A 378 5.85 24.70 44.07
N LYS A 379 5.47 25.38 45.15
CA LYS A 379 4.16 25.21 45.79
C LYS A 379 3.03 25.70 44.88
N GLU A 380 3.16 26.87 44.28
CA GLU A 380 2.15 27.42 43.35
C GLU A 380 1.99 26.53 42.10
N LYS A 381 3.11 26.05 41.52
CA LYS A 381 3.11 25.07 40.42
C LYS A 381 2.33 23.80 40.79
N LYS A 382 2.47 23.30 42.01
CA LYS A 382 1.75 22.12 42.51
C LYS A 382 0.24 22.37 42.66
N GLU A 383 -0.16 23.55 43.10
CA GLU A 383 -1.57 23.94 43.23
C GLU A 383 -2.23 24.11 41.86
N LEU A 384 -1.57 24.77 40.90
CA LEU A 384 -2.01 24.86 39.51
C LEU A 384 -2.15 23.46 38.86
N GLY A 385 -1.23 22.53 39.16
CA GLY A 385 -1.32 21.15 38.70
C GLY A 385 -2.58 20.41 39.18
N LEU A 386 -3.01 20.65 40.43
CA LEU A 386 -4.25 20.07 40.97
C LEU A 386 -5.50 20.70 40.32
N GLN A 387 -5.50 22.02 40.11
CA GLN A 387 -6.60 22.70 39.42
C GLN A 387 -6.76 22.22 37.97
N LEU A 388 -5.65 22.03 37.26
CA LEU A 388 -5.64 21.49 35.90
C LEU A 388 -6.23 20.08 35.84
N LYS A 389 -5.86 19.19 36.78
CA LYS A 389 -6.40 17.82 36.87
C LYS A 389 -7.91 17.81 37.05
N ASN A 390 -8.46 18.65 37.93
CA ASN A 390 -9.91 18.71 38.17
C ASN A 390 -10.67 19.20 36.92
N VAL A 391 -10.13 20.20 36.20
CA VAL A 391 -10.72 20.68 34.94
C VAL A 391 -10.67 19.61 33.85
N GLU A 392 -9.58 18.84 33.77
CA GLU A 392 -9.46 17.71 32.85
C GLU A 392 -10.50 16.61 33.17
N GLU A 393 -10.66 16.23 34.45
CA GLU A 393 -11.64 15.21 34.85
C GLU A 393 -13.09 15.59 34.50
N ASP A 394 -13.45 16.88 34.59
CA ASP A 394 -14.78 17.35 34.17
C ASP A 394 -14.92 17.43 32.64
N TYR A 395 -13.87 17.87 31.93
CA TYR A 395 -13.83 17.87 30.46
C TYR A 395 -14.02 16.46 29.88
N GLN A 396 -13.33 15.46 30.43
CA GLN A 396 -13.43 14.06 30.00
C GLN A 396 -14.83 13.46 30.20
N LYS A 397 -15.61 13.93 31.20
CA LYS A 397 -17.02 13.51 31.39
C LYS A 397 -17.92 14.07 30.29
N ILE A 398 -17.66 15.28 29.81
CA ILE A 398 -18.39 15.90 28.69
C ILE A 398 -18.05 15.15 27.39
N LEU A 399 -16.76 14.93 27.13
CA LEU A 399 -16.27 14.18 25.97
C LEU A 399 -16.87 12.76 25.89
N SER A 400 -16.90 12.03 27.01
CA SER A 400 -17.51 10.69 27.08
C SER A 400 -19.00 10.67 26.70
N ARG A 401 -19.76 11.71 27.08
CA ARG A 401 -21.17 11.86 26.68
C ARG A 401 -21.31 12.24 25.20
N GLU A 402 -20.42 13.09 24.69
CA GLU A 402 -20.39 13.47 23.28
C GLU A 402 -20.18 12.23 22.41
N ASN A 403 -19.17 11.41 22.74
CA ASN A 403 -18.84 10.18 22.03
C ASN A 403 -20.01 9.17 22.06
N GLN A 404 -20.66 8.96 23.20
CA GLN A 404 -21.85 8.08 23.29
C GLN A 404 -22.99 8.50 22.35
N ILE A 405 -23.19 9.81 22.16
CA ILE A 405 -24.23 10.33 21.26
C ILE A 405 -23.80 10.20 19.80
N ARG A 406 -22.51 10.41 19.50
CA ARG A 406 -21.93 10.23 18.16
C ARG A 406 -21.98 8.77 17.69
N GLU A 407 -21.63 7.82 18.55
CA GLU A 407 -21.79 6.38 18.28
C GLU A 407 -23.25 6.01 17.96
N ARG A 408 -24.22 6.59 18.68
CA ARG A 408 -25.63 6.37 18.36
C ARG A 408 -26.03 6.98 17.00
N ILE A 409 -25.45 8.11 16.60
CA ILE A 409 -25.67 8.69 15.26
C ILE A 409 -25.06 7.81 14.17
N LYS A 410 -23.83 7.28 14.36
CA LYS A 410 -23.21 6.33 13.41
C LYS A 410 -24.08 5.08 13.21
N GLU A 411 -24.57 4.49 14.29
CA GLU A 411 -25.47 3.33 14.22
C GLU A 411 -26.79 3.67 13.50
N ILE A 412 -27.31 4.90 13.65
CA ILE A 412 -28.50 5.35 12.91
C ILE A 412 -28.21 5.56 11.42
N ASN A 413 -27.06 6.14 11.06
CA ASN A 413 -26.62 6.25 9.66
C ASN A 413 -26.61 4.86 9.02
N ARG A 414 -25.89 3.93 9.63
CA ARG A 414 -25.80 2.53 9.19
C ARG A 414 -27.15 1.85 9.00
N GLN A 415 -28.16 2.20 9.80
CA GLN A 415 -29.52 1.64 9.66
C GLN A 415 -30.36 2.30 8.55
N LEU A 416 -30.05 3.54 8.17
CA LEU A 416 -30.67 4.25 7.04
C LEU A 416 -30.05 3.82 5.70
N GLU A 417 -28.78 3.44 5.72
CA GLU A 417 -27.98 2.96 4.57
C GLU A 417 -28.42 1.57 4.06
N ILE A 418 -29.13 0.78 4.88
CA ILE A 418 -29.54 -0.61 4.57
C ILE A 418 -31.00 -0.66 4.04
N GLY A 419 -31.38 0.30 3.19
CA GLY A 419 -32.64 0.29 2.43
C GLY A 419 -32.62 -0.72 1.27
N PRO A 420 -33.77 -1.16 0.72
CA PRO A 420 -33.83 -2.26 -0.25
C PRO A 420 -33.53 -1.82 -1.70
N GLU A 421 -32.31 -1.34 -1.94
CA GLU A 421 -31.59 -1.50 -3.21
C GLU A 421 -30.09 -1.60 -2.88
N GLU A 422 -29.40 -2.60 -3.44
CA GLU A 422 -28.06 -2.99 -2.97
C GLU A 422 -26.97 -1.92 -3.27
N ILE A 423 -26.06 -1.70 -2.32
CA ILE A 423 -24.58 -1.46 -2.45
C ILE A 423 -24.00 -0.17 -1.81
N LYS A 424 -22.97 -0.40 -0.95
CA LYS A 424 -21.86 0.48 -0.48
C LYS A 424 -22.18 1.64 0.51
N GLU A 425 -21.95 1.35 1.80
CA GLU A 425 -21.26 2.28 2.71
C GLU A 425 -20.08 1.62 3.42
N ASP A 426 -18.97 2.36 3.47
CA ASP A 426 -17.90 2.34 4.48
C ASP A 426 -17.19 3.69 4.31
N GLY A 427 -17.58 4.73 5.07
CA GLY A 427 -17.19 6.11 4.70
C GLY A 427 -17.33 7.25 5.72
N GLU A 428 -17.85 7.05 6.94
CA GLU A 428 -17.96 8.12 7.96
C GLU A 428 -17.42 7.69 9.35
N GLU A 429 -16.15 7.29 9.44
CA GLU A 429 -15.50 7.06 10.74
C GLU A 429 -14.11 7.72 10.94
N ILE A 430 -13.61 8.46 9.94
CA ILE A 430 -12.22 8.91 9.91
C ILE A 430 -12.01 10.33 10.50
N GLU A 431 -13.04 11.17 10.61
CA GLU A 431 -12.85 12.57 11.03
C GLU A 431 -12.56 12.79 12.54
N GLU A 432 -12.93 11.86 13.43
CA GLU A 432 -12.66 12.01 14.87
C GLU A 432 -11.32 11.41 15.31
N GLU A 433 -10.92 10.25 14.76
CA GLU A 433 -9.63 9.63 15.10
C GLU A 433 -8.43 10.49 14.62
N ILE A 434 -8.61 11.32 13.58
CA ILE A 434 -7.62 12.32 13.14
C ILE A 434 -7.52 13.48 14.14
N GLY A 435 -8.61 13.87 14.80
CA GLY A 435 -8.62 14.95 15.78
C GLY A 435 -7.78 14.62 17.02
N GLU A 436 -8.00 13.43 17.58
CA GLU A 436 -7.22 12.96 18.75
C GLU A 436 -5.76 12.66 18.39
N LYS A 437 -5.50 12.02 17.24
CA LYS A 437 -4.11 11.76 16.77
C LYS A 437 -3.33 13.07 16.55
N LYS A 438 -3.94 14.12 15.99
CA LYS A 438 -3.28 15.44 15.87
C LYS A 438 -2.96 16.07 17.23
N ILE A 439 -3.82 15.93 18.22
CA ILE A 439 -3.58 16.46 19.57
C ILE A 439 -2.41 15.70 20.23
N GLU A 440 -2.32 14.39 20.02
CA GLU A 440 -1.21 13.57 20.51
C GLU A 440 0.11 13.91 19.79
N GLU A 441 0.07 14.14 18.47
CA GLU A 441 1.21 14.55 17.66
C GLU A 441 1.72 15.96 18.04
N ILE A 442 0.81 16.91 18.31
CA ILE A 442 1.16 18.25 18.82
C ILE A 442 1.81 18.17 20.20
N LYS A 443 1.31 17.35 21.13
CA LYS A 443 1.98 17.13 22.43
C LYS A 443 3.40 16.58 22.23
N LYS A 444 3.58 15.62 21.32
CA LYS A 444 4.86 14.98 21.03
C LYS A 444 5.88 15.98 20.46
N VAL A 445 5.45 16.84 19.54
CA VAL A 445 6.26 17.94 19.00
C VAL A 445 6.61 18.96 20.09
N GLU A 446 5.69 19.30 21.00
CA GLU A 446 5.98 20.20 22.13
C GLU A 446 7.00 19.58 23.11
N GLU A 447 6.90 18.28 23.41
CA GLU A 447 7.87 17.55 24.24
C GLU A 447 9.26 17.44 23.58
N GLU A 448 9.33 17.20 22.26
CA GLU A 448 10.59 17.22 21.49
C GLU A 448 11.20 18.63 21.41
N ARG A 449 10.36 19.69 21.40
CA ARG A 449 10.80 21.08 21.47
C ARG A 449 11.40 21.44 22.83
N ILE A 450 10.82 20.90 23.92
CA ILE A 450 11.35 21.03 25.28
C ILE A 450 12.64 20.21 25.46
N ALA A 451 12.78 19.09 24.76
CA ALA A 451 14.02 18.29 24.74
C ALA A 451 15.15 19.01 23.99
N THR A 452 14.88 19.60 22.83
CA THR A 452 15.89 20.31 22.01
C THR A 452 16.34 21.64 22.64
N LEU A 453 15.48 22.32 23.40
CA LEU A 453 15.86 23.49 24.21
C LEU A 453 16.79 23.18 25.41
N LYS A 454 17.12 21.90 25.67
CA LYS A 454 18.10 21.49 26.68
C LYS A 454 19.48 21.10 26.13
N THR A 455 19.71 21.23 24.82
CA THR A 455 20.95 20.78 24.15
C THR A 455 21.76 21.89 23.48
N GLU A 456 21.98 23.01 24.18
CA GLU A 456 23.03 23.99 23.83
C GLU A 456 23.89 24.42 25.05
N GLU A 457 24.46 23.46 25.78
CA GLU A 457 25.69 23.69 26.57
C GLU A 457 26.72 22.57 26.27
N LYS A 458 27.91 22.95 25.78
CA LYS A 458 29.01 22.00 25.54
C LYS A 458 29.69 21.63 26.87
N PRO A 459 29.83 20.34 27.21
CA PRO A 459 30.67 19.93 28.34
C PRO A 459 32.16 20.09 28.03
N ARG A 460 32.95 20.50 29.02
CA ARG A 460 34.43 20.43 28.97
C ARG A 460 34.90 18.98 29.08
N PRO A 461 36.02 18.59 28.43
CA PRO A 461 36.56 17.24 28.55
C PRO A 461 37.15 16.99 29.95
N THR A 462 36.72 15.90 30.59
CA THR A 462 37.34 15.36 31.80
C THR A 462 38.52 14.44 31.46
N PRO A 463 39.55 14.35 32.31
CA PRO A 463 40.69 13.46 32.08
C PRO A 463 40.32 11.97 32.28
N PRO A 464 41.03 11.03 31.64
CA PRO A 464 40.74 9.60 31.74
C PRO A 464 41.10 9.03 33.13
N PRO A 465 40.39 7.98 33.60
CA PRO A 465 40.70 7.32 34.86
C PRO A 465 42.02 6.51 34.79
N PRO A 466 42.71 6.29 35.93
CA PRO A 466 43.93 5.49 35.96
C PRO A 466 43.65 4.01 35.68
N ALA A 467 44.59 3.35 34.99
CA ALA A 467 44.47 1.94 34.62
C ALA A 467 44.38 1.01 35.85
N PRO A 468 43.58 -0.08 35.79
CA PRO A 468 43.51 -1.05 36.87
C PRO A 468 44.82 -1.81 37.04
N ALA A 469 45.20 -2.06 38.29
CA ALA A 469 46.40 -2.84 38.62
C ALA A 469 46.27 -4.30 38.13
N PRO A 470 47.37 -4.94 37.69
CA PRO A 470 47.33 -6.32 37.20
C PRO A 470 46.96 -7.29 38.34
N PRO A 471 46.14 -8.33 38.06
CA PRO A 471 45.70 -9.26 39.10
C PRO A 471 46.86 -10.09 39.65
N ILE A 472 47.00 -10.05 40.98
CA ILE A 472 47.95 -10.85 41.74
C ILE A 472 47.53 -12.32 41.62
N ARG A 473 48.38 -13.17 41.01
CA ARG A 473 48.16 -14.63 41.02
C ARG A 473 48.33 -15.17 42.46
N PRO A 474 47.40 -16.00 42.97
CA PRO A 474 47.65 -16.73 44.20
C PRO A 474 48.77 -17.76 44.00
N GLN A 475 49.71 -17.81 44.95
CA GLN A 475 50.74 -18.85 45.07
C GLN A 475 50.32 -19.87 46.12
N ILE A 476 50.36 -21.18 45.82
CA ILE A 476 50.54 -22.29 46.78
C ILE A 476 51.32 -23.44 46.05
N PRO A 477 52.16 -24.25 46.75
CA PRO A 477 53.39 -24.81 46.16
C PRO A 477 53.40 -26.37 46.08
N PRO A 478 54.50 -27.13 46.29
CA PRO A 478 55.50 -27.44 45.25
C PRO A 478 55.89 -28.94 45.08
N ILE A 479 56.50 -29.28 43.93
CA ILE A 479 57.74 -30.11 43.74
C ILE A 479 57.83 -31.47 44.47
N PRO A 480 58.02 -32.62 43.76
CA PRO A 480 59.40 -33.09 43.56
C PRO A 480 59.77 -33.89 42.29
N LEU A 481 60.93 -33.50 41.72
CA LEU A 481 62.02 -34.36 41.20
C LEU A 481 61.72 -35.22 39.93
N ARG A 482 62.66 -35.43 38.97
CA ARG A 482 64.11 -35.18 38.95
C ARG A 482 64.66 -35.09 37.51
N GLU A 483 65.89 -34.55 37.38
CA GLU A 483 67.01 -34.87 36.43
C GLU A 483 66.73 -35.91 35.31
N GLU A 484 67.22 -35.84 34.07
CA GLU A 484 68.30 -35.08 33.39
C GLU A 484 67.81 -34.57 32.00
N GLU A 485 68.53 -33.94 31.05
CA GLU A 485 69.87 -33.30 30.97
C GLU A 485 69.80 -32.15 29.92
N LYS A 486 70.85 -31.88 29.12
CA LYS A 486 70.93 -30.78 28.14
C LYS A 486 70.90 -31.21 26.66
N LYS A 487 69.98 -30.56 25.94
CA LYS A 487 70.14 -29.95 24.60
C LYS A 487 71.09 -30.63 23.59
N ILE A 488 70.50 -31.36 22.65
CA ILE A 488 70.98 -31.57 21.27
C ILE A 488 69.77 -31.30 20.34
N PRO A 489 69.89 -30.60 19.19
CA PRO A 489 68.73 -29.95 18.55
C PRO A 489 68.05 -30.83 17.50
N PHE A 490 66.82 -31.30 17.74
CA PHE A 490 66.04 -32.07 16.75
C PHE A 490 64.51 -31.90 16.84
N GLU A 491 63.86 -32.25 15.73
CA GLU A 491 62.46 -32.01 15.34
C GLU A 491 61.37 -32.75 16.16
N THR A 492 60.24 -32.08 16.43
CA THR A 492 58.89 -32.69 16.61
C THR A 492 57.84 -31.68 16.11
N LEU A 493 56.94 -31.97 15.16
CA LEU A 493 55.91 -33.03 15.02
C LEU A 493 54.67 -32.86 15.92
N ILE A 494 53.70 -32.11 15.38
CA ILE A 494 52.25 -32.19 15.65
C ILE A 494 51.62 -32.74 14.33
N PRO A 495 50.56 -33.58 14.36
CA PRO A 495 50.49 -34.73 13.46
C PRO A 495 50.22 -34.41 11.99
N LYS A 496 50.85 -35.20 11.10
CA LYS A 496 50.53 -35.22 9.67
C LYS A 496 49.14 -35.87 9.44
N PRO A 497 48.29 -35.31 8.56
CA PRO A 497 47.19 -36.08 7.97
C PRO A 497 47.77 -37.25 7.15
N PRO A 498 46.99 -38.33 6.92
CA PRO A 498 47.49 -39.55 6.29
C PRO A 498 48.07 -39.29 4.88
N ASP A 499 49.30 -39.77 4.66
CA ASP A 499 50.02 -39.70 3.37
C ASP A 499 49.38 -40.66 2.36
N ILE A 500 48.19 -40.31 1.85
CA ILE A 500 47.57 -40.97 0.70
C ILE A 500 48.41 -40.64 -0.53
N ARG A 501 49.50 -41.40 -0.71
CA ARG A 501 50.32 -41.40 -1.91
C ARG A 501 49.48 -41.91 -3.06
N SER A 502 48.77 -40.98 -3.71
CA SER A 502 48.11 -41.27 -4.98
C SER A 502 49.16 -41.80 -5.94
N SER A 503 48.93 -43.03 -6.40
CA SER A 503 49.84 -43.75 -7.29
C SER A 503 50.16 -42.88 -8.52
N PHE A 504 51.34 -43.07 -9.12
CA PHE A 504 51.68 -42.44 -10.40
C PHE A 504 50.54 -42.62 -11.42
N PHE A 505 49.92 -43.80 -11.43
CA PHE A 505 48.72 -44.08 -12.23
C PHE A 505 47.51 -43.21 -11.88
N GLN A 506 47.24 -42.91 -10.61
CA GLN A 506 46.11 -42.04 -10.23
C GLN A 506 46.36 -40.58 -10.63
N LYS A 507 47.60 -40.07 -10.52
CA LYS A 507 47.94 -38.72 -10.98
C LYS A 507 47.92 -38.60 -12.51
N VAL A 508 48.34 -39.64 -13.22
CA VAL A 508 48.20 -39.74 -14.68
C VAL A 508 46.73 -39.87 -15.10
N LEU A 509 45.92 -40.66 -14.38
CA LEU A 509 44.50 -40.87 -14.68
C LEU A 509 43.68 -39.60 -14.45
N VAL A 510 43.89 -38.86 -13.34
CA VAL A 510 43.23 -37.56 -13.11
C VAL A 510 43.63 -36.54 -14.19
N ARG A 511 44.93 -36.46 -14.55
CA ARG A 511 45.37 -35.59 -15.65
C ARG A 511 44.80 -36.01 -17.01
N GLY A 512 44.65 -37.31 -17.25
CA GLY A 512 44.02 -37.86 -18.44
C GLY A 512 42.52 -37.55 -18.51
N VAL A 513 41.79 -37.65 -17.40
CA VAL A 513 40.37 -37.27 -17.29
C VAL A 513 40.17 -35.78 -17.50
N VAL A 514 41.03 -34.93 -16.93
CA VAL A 514 40.98 -33.47 -17.16
C VAL A 514 41.29 -33.13 -18.62
N LEU A 515 42.31 -33.73 -19.22
CA LEU A 515 42.61 -33.55 -20.66
C LEU A 515 41.46 -34.06 -21.55
N LEU A 516 40.83 -35.18 -21.20
CA LEU A 516 39.67 -35.71 -21.91
C LEU A 516 38.48 -34.76 -21.82
N LEU A 517 38.20 -34.18 -20.64
CA LEU A 517 37.17 -33.17 -20.46
C LEU A 517 37.45 -31.90 -21.28
N CYS A 518 38.70 -31.41 -21.30
CA CYS A 518 39.08 -30.27 -22.14
C CYS A 518 38.95 -30.59 -23.63
N LEU A 519 39.31 -31.79 -24.08
CA LEU A 519 39.16 -32.24 -25.47
C LEU A 519 37.68 -32.46 -25.85
N LEU A 520 36.84 -32.93 -24.93
CA LEU A 520 35.39 -33.06 -25.14
C LEU A 520 34.72 -31.68 -25.20
N LEU A 521 35.15 -30.70 -24.40
CA LEU A 521 34.68 -29.31 -24.49
C LEU A 521 35.11 -28.65 -25.80
N LEU A 522 36.39 -28.77 -26.19
CA LEU A 522 36.86 -28.27 -27.49
C LEU A 522 36.18 -28.98 -28.66
N GLY A 523 35.96 -30.29 -28.56
CA GLY A 523 35.21 -31.08 -29.54
C GLY A 523 33.73 -30.69 -29.61
N PHE A 524 33.09 -30.37 -28.48
CA PHE A 524 31.73 -29.84 -28.44
C PHE A 524 31.65 -28.48 -29.13
N PHE A 525 32.56 -27.55 -28.85
CA PHE A 525 32.57 -26.24 -29.53
C PHE A 525 32.89 -26.37 -31.03
N TYR A 526 33.81 -27.26 -31.42
CA TYR A 526 34.06 -27.55 -32.83
C TYR A 526 32.84 -28.16 -33.53
N TRP A 527 32.13 -29.10 -32.90
CA TRP A 527 30.89 -29.65 -33.42
C TRP A 527 29.76 -28.61 -33.50
N PHE A 528 29.62 -27.78 -32.47
CA PHE A 528 28.58 -26.77 -32.37
C PHE A 528 28.73 -25.64 -33.40
N PHE A 529 29.96 -25.21 -33.71
CA PHE A 529 30.21 -24.13 -34.67
C PHE A 529 30.55 -24.60 -36.09
N GLU A 530 31.24 -25.73 -36.25
CA GLU A 530 31.70 -26.18 -37.58
C GLU A 530 30.81 -27.25 -38.21
N VAL A 531 30.16 -28.11 -37.41
CA VAL A 531 29.32 -29.22 -37.90
C VAL A 531 27.83 -28.85 -37.93
N ARG A 532 27.33 -28.01 -37.02
CA ARG A 532 25.97 -27.45 -37.07
C ARG A 532 25.86 -26.21 -37.98
N LYS A 533 26.10 -26.41 -39.27
CA LYS A 533 25.53 -25.52 -40.32
C LYS A 533 24.16 -26.09 -40.71
N PRO A 534 23.05 -25.34 -40.59
CA PRO A 534 21.75 -25.85 -40.97
C PRO A 534 21.69 -26.00 -42.49
N VAL A 535 21.46 -27.22 -42.96
CA VAL A 535 21.19 -27.55 -44.37
C VAL A 535 19.79 -28.17 -44.43
N GLU A 536 19.01 -27.71 -45.40
CA GLU A 536 17.63 -28.13 -45.65
C GLU A 536 17.55 -29.62 -46.03
N GLU A 537 16.50 -30.34 -45.60
CA GLU A 537 15.62 -31.06 -46.55
C GLU A 537 14.30 -31.59 -45.94
N LYS A 538 13.20 -31.16 -46.58
CA LYS A 538 11.97 -31.92 -46.95
C LYS A 538 11.27 -32.83 -45.93
N ILE A 539 10.05 -32.42 -45.59
CA ILE A 539 8.91 -33.32 -45.28
C ILE A 539 7.81 -33.03 -46.33
N ILE A 540 7.17 -34.09 -46.85
CA ILE A 540 6.11 -34.05 -47.88
C ILE A 540 4.75 -34.43 -47.21
N PRO A 541 3.60 -33.87 -47.63
CA PRO A 541 2.51 -33.53 -46.69
C PRO A 541 1.29 -34.47 -46.72
N PRO A 542 0.31 -34.27 -45.80
CA PRO A 542 -1.08 -34.66 -46.02
C PRO A 542 -1.72 -33.81 -47.13
N ALA A 543 -2.85 -34.28 -47.69
CA ALA A 543 -3.42 -33.77 -48.94
C ALA A 543 -3.82 -32.27 -48.93
N GLU A 544 -3.74 -31.65 -50.11
CA GLU A 544 -3.99 -30.23 -50.37
C GLU A 544 -5.39 -29.76 -49.96
N GLU A 545 -5.45 -28.77 -49.07
CA GLU A 545 -6.48 -27.72 -49.14
C GLU A 545 -5.80 -26.42 -49.58
N LYS A 546 -6.31 -25.79 -50.65
CA LYS A 546 -5.63 -24.70 -51.34
C LYS A 546 -5.67 -23.39 -50.57
N VAL A 547 -4.69 -23.18 -49.69
CA VAL A 547 -4.38 -21.86 -49.15
C VAL A 547 -3.44 -21.14 -50.12
N LEU A 548 -3.81 -19.92 -50.51
CA LEU A 548 -3.07 -19.05 -51.43
C LEU A 548 -1.70 -18.67 -50.83
N PRO A 549 -0.68 -18.36 -51.66
CA PRO A 549 0.64 -17.98 -51.16
C PRO A 549 0.56 -16.73 -50.26
N PRO A 550 1.38 -16.66 -49.20
CA PRO A 550 1.37 -15.51 -48.30
C PRO A 550 1.84 -14.26 -49.03
N VAL A 551 1.12 -13.16 -48.80
CA VAL A 551 1.57 -11.82 -49.19
C VAL A 551 2.77 -11.45 -48.33
N GLU A 552 3.85 -10.92 -48.93
CA GLU A 552 4.99 -10.37 -48.20
C GLU A 552 4.53 -9.18 -47.34
N GLY A 553 4.34 -9.42 -46.05
CA GLY A 553 4.08 -8.39 -45.05
C GLY A 553 5.37 -7.69 -44.63
N LYS A 554 5.34 -6.35 -44.58
CA LYS A 554 6.41 -5.54 -43.99
C LYS A 554 6.59 -5.91 -42.49
N PRO A 555 7.78 -5.75 -41.90
CA PRO A 555 7.98 -5.95 -40.46
C PRO A 555 7.06 -5.05 -39.64
N GLU A 556 6.31 -5.66 -38.72
CA GLU A 556 5.29 -4.97 -37.93
C GLU A 556 5.92 -4.07 -36.86
N ILE A 557 5.62 -2.76 -36.92
CA ILE A 557 6.13 -1.78 -35.95
C ILE A 557 5.43 -2.03 -34.60
N MET A 558 6.16 -2.60 -33.64
CA MET A 558 5.70 -2.81 -32.27
C MET A 558 5.39 -1.49 -31.58
N ILE A 559 4.27 -1.46 -30.86
CA ILE A 559 3.84 -0.31 -30.05
C ILE A 559 4.08 -0.64 -28.58
N PRO A 560 4.79 0.19 -27.80
CA PRO A 560 5.00 -0.05 -26.38
C PRO A 560 3.68 0.12 -25.61
N PRO A 561 3.50 -0.62 -24.50
CA PRO A 561 2.32 -0.48 -23.65
C PRO A 561 2.26 0.94 -23.05
N PRO A 562 1.06 1.53 -22.93
CA PRO A 562 0.90 2.88 -22.37
C PRO A 562 1.25 2.92 -20.88
N LEU A 563 1.66 4.10 -20.40
CA LEU A 563 2.05 4.33 -18.99
C LEU A 563 0.85 4.59 -18.06
N ILE A 564 -0.36 4.76 -18.60
CA ILE A 564 -1.63 4.83 -17.86
C ILE A 564 -2.71 4.05 -18.62
N PRO A 565 -3.82 3.64 -17.97
CA PRO A 565 -4.92 2.94 -18.65
C PRO A 565 -5.51 3.71 -19.83
N MET A 566 -5.66 3.04 -20.97
CA MET A 566 -6.18 3.61 -22.22
C MET A 566 -7.52 2.98 -22.62
N GLN A 567 -8.44 3.80 -23.14
CA GLN A 567 -9.67 3.28 -23.76
C GLN A 567 -9.44 2.78 -25.18
N ALA A 568 -8.54 3.43 -25.92
CA ALA A 568 -8.22 3.09 -27.30
C ALA A 568 -6.79 3.51 -27.66
N ILE A 569 -6.24 2.85 -28.67
CA ILE A 569 -4.98 3.23 -29.33
C ILE A 569 -5.32 3.63 -30.77
N ARG A 570 -4.79 4.77 -31.21
CA ARG A 570 -4.84 5.25 -32.59
C ARG A 570 -3.43 5.19 -33.17
N THR A 571 -3.28 4.58 -34.34
CA THR A 571 -1.98 4.33 -34.97
C THR A 571 -1.88 5.02 -36.33
N PRO A 572 -1.87 6.37 -36.40
CA PRO A 572 -1.74 7.07 -37.66
C PRO A 572 -0.36 6.81 -38.29
N GLU A 573 -0.32 6.74 -39.61
CA GLU A 573 0.88 6.48 -40.39
C GLU A 573 1.29 7.75 -41.14
N ILE A 574 2.59 8.05 -41.18
CA ILE A 574 3.20 9.19 -41.88
C ILE A 574 4.36 8.74 -42.76
N SER A 575 4.67 9.55 -43.79
CA SER A 575 5.91 9.45 -44.58
C SER A 575 6.92 10.55 -44.22
N GLU A 576 6.44 11.74 -43.84
CA GLU A 576 7.21 12.89 -43.37
C GLU A 576 6.68 13.47 -42.05
N ILE A 577 7.58 13.94 -41.18
CA ILE A 577 7.26 14.56 -39.87
C ILE A 577 6.27 15.75 -40.00
N LYS A 578 6.27 16.45 -41.14
CA LYS A 578 5.39 17.60 -41.41
C LYS A 578 3.90 17.24 -41.51
N GLU A 579 3.56 15.96 -41.65
CA GLU A 579 2.16 15.49 -41.70
C GLU A 579 1.50 15.44 -40.31
N ILE A 580 2.30 15.40 -39.23
CA ILE A 580 1.82 15.23 -37.84
C ILE A 580 0.76 16.27 -37.44
N PRO A 581 0.92 17.58 -37.68
CA PRO A 581 -0.08 18.58 -37.26
C PRO A 581 -1.43 18.43 -37.98
N GLU A 582 -1.46 17.96 -39.24
CA GLU A 582 -2.72 17.76 -39.97
C GLU A 582 -3.48 16.54 -39.42
N ILE A 583 -2.78 15.43 -39.24
CA ILE A 583 -3.32 14.21 -38.61
C ILE A 583 -3.85 14.51 -37.20
N PHE A 584 -3.10 15.29 -36.43
CA PHE A 584 -3.48 15.67 -35.08
C PHE A 584 -4.73 16.56 -35.07
N ASN A 585 -4.83 17.55 -35.96
CA ASN A 585 -6.02 18.38 -36.13
C ASN A 585 -7.26 17.61 -36.61
N ARG A 586 -7.10 16.41 -37.19
CA ARG A 586 -8.20 15.47 -37.48
C ARG A 586 -8.61 14.69 -36.23
N LEU A 587 -7.65 14.14 -35.48
CA LEU A 587 -7.90 13.37 -34.25
C LEU A 587 -8.59 14.22 -33.17
N MET A 588 -8.21 15.49 -33.03
CA MET A 588 -8.84 16.47 -32.13
C MET A 588 -10.27 16.90 -32.53
N LYS A 589 -10.85 16.30 -33.58
CA LYS A 589 -12.25 16.49 -34.00
C LYS A 589 -13.07 15.21 -33.95
N GLU A 590 -12.48 14.09 -33.52
CA GLU A 590 -13.23 12.86 -33.25
C GLU A 590 -13.95 13.01 -31.91
N GLU A 591 -15.26 12.71 -31.86
CA GLU A 591 -15.99 12.67 -30.59
C GLU A 591 -15.50 11.49 -29.75
N LEU A 592 -14.74 11.80 -28.69
CA LEU A 592 -14.20 10.83 -27.75
C LEU A 592 -15.06 10.77 -26.46
N PRO A 593 -15.23 9.59 -25.83
CA PRO A 593 -16.01 9.47 -24.59
C PRO A 593 -15.44 10.35 -23.46
N GLN A 594 -16.28 11.20 -22.88
CA GLN A 594 -15.85 12.15 -21.85
C GLN A 594 -15.23 11.43 -20.64
N GLY A 595 -14.04 11.88 -20.22
CA GLY A 595 -13.24 11.31 -19.13
C GLY A 595 -12.27 10.21 -19.56
N SER A 596 -12.16 9.90 -20.86
CA SER A 596 -11.26 8.85 -21.37
C SER A 596 -9.93 9.37 -21.91
N PHE A 597 -8.93 8.49 -21.93
CA PHE A 597 -7.65 8.66 -22.61
C PHE A 597 -7.60 7.80 -23.88
N THR A 598 -7.09 8.37 -24.97
CA THR A 598 -6.81 7.68 -26.23
C THR A 598 -5.33 7.89 -26.60
N GLN A 599 -4.55 6.82 -26.63
CA GLN A 599 -3.13 6.85 -27.02
C GLN A 599 -2.99 7.12 -28.52
N ILE A 600 -2.02 7.94 -28.91
CA ILE A 600 -1.64 8.16 -30.30
C ILE A 600 -0.21 7.65 -30.51
N ALA A 601 -0.08 6.54 -31.23
CA ALA A 601 1.21 5.93 -31.60
C ALA A 601 1.48 6.17 -33.09
N ILE A 602 2.19 7.26 -33.41
CA ILE A 602 2.46 7.66 -34.80
C ILE A 602 3.56 6.77 -35.41
N LYS A 603 3.25 6.08 -36.50
CA LYS A 603 4.17 5.21 -37.25
C LYS A 603 4.80 5.97 -38.41
N ASN A 604 6.13 6.07 -38.45
CA ASN A 604 6.88 6.56 -39.60
C ASN A 604 7.16 5.38 -40.55
N LEU A 605 6.51 5.36 -41.71
CA LEU A 605 6.62 4.29 -42.71
C LEU A 605 7.93 4.31 -43.48
N SER A 606 8.57 5.48 -43.59
CA SER A 606 9.86 5.67 -44.28
C SER A 606 11.02 5.07 -43.48
N GLU A 607 10.95 5.16 -42.15
CA GLU A 607 12.00 4.68 -41.23
C GLU A 607 11.63 3.39 -40.48
N ASN A 608 10.41 2.89 -40.68
CA ASN A 608 9.87 1.67 -40.04
C ASN A 608 10.00 1.67 -38.51
N ARG A 609 9.69 2.80 -37.88
CA ARG A 609 9.71 3.00 -36.42
C ARG A 609 8.57 3.91 -35.97
N LEU A 610 8.38 4.02 -34.66
CA LEU A 610 7.56 5.09 -34.09
C LEU A 610 8.31 6.43 -34.15
N VAL A 611 7.53 7.51 -34.27
CA VAL A 611 8.01 8.88 -34.10
C VAL A 611 8.50 9.07 -32.65
N SER A 612 9.55 9.87 -32.45
CA SER A 612 10.08 10.19 -31.12
C SER A 612 9.37 11.38 -30.49
N LEU A 613 9.54 11.54 -29.16
CA LEU A 613 9.07 12.69 -28.40
C LEU A 613 9.58 14.03 -28.98
N GLU A 614 10.86 14.08 -29.32
CA GLU A 614 11.52 15.24 -29.91
C GLU A 614 10.93 15.62 -31.28
N GLU A 615 10.64 14.63 -32.12
CA GLU A 615 10.01 14.82 -33.44
C GLU A 615 8.57 15.33 -33.32
N VAL A 616 7.81 14.84 -32.33
CA VAL A 616 6.46 15.36 -32.02
C VAL A 616 6.53 16.84 -31.63
N SER A 617 7.38 17.21 -30.68
CA SER A 617 7.55 18.61 -30.26
C SER A 617 8.04 19.50 -31.39
N THR A 618 8.96 19.01 -32.23
CA THR A 618 9.45 19.71 -33.42
C THR A 618 8.33 19.97 -34.42
N ALA A 619 7.46 18.99 -34.68
CA ALA A 619 6.33 19.13 -35.60
C ALA A 619 5.32 20.20 -35.13
N PHE A 620 5.09 20.32 -33.82
CA PHE A 620 4.26 21.37 -33.21
C PHE A 620 5.02 22.68 -32.93
N GLN A 621 6.32 22.75 -33.25
CA GLN A 621 7.20 23.89 -32.94
C GLN A 621 7.11 24.31 -31.46
N ILE A 622 7.12 23.32 -30.56
CA ILE A 622 7.13 23.54 -29.11
C ILE A 622 8.58 23.60 -28.66
N GLU A 623 9.01 24.76 -28.16
CA GLU A 623 10.36 24.93 -27.63
C GLU A 623 10.49 24.29 -26.23
N VAL A 624 10.97 23.05 -26.20
CA VAL A 624 11.40 22.33 -25.00
C VAL A 624 12.92 22.14 -25.10
N PRO A 625 13.71 22.42 -24.03
CA PRO A 625 15.16 22.17 -24.04
C PRO A 625 15.49 20.70 -24.34
N GLU A 626 16.43 20.46 -25.26
CA GLU A 626 16.87 19.12 -25.67
C GLU A 626 17.40 18.28 -24.49
N GLU A 627 17.97 18.94 -23.49
CA GLU A 627 18.51 18.33 -22.27
C GLU A 627 17.42 17.67 -21.42
N ILE A 628 16.16 18.08 -21.56
CA ILE A 628 15.03 17.41 -20.88
C ILE A 628 14.80 16.03 -21.51
N TYR A 629 14.82 15.91 -22.85
CA TYR A 629 14.61 14.62 -23.53
C TYR A 629 15.71 13.60 -23.19
N GLN A 630 16.95 14.06 -23.00
CA GLN A 630 18.07 13.19 -22.61
C GLN A 630 17.91 12.57 -21.21
N LYS A 631 17.07 13.17 -20.35
CA LYS A 631 16.76 12.70 -18.98
C LYS A 631 15.48 11.85 -18.90
N LEU A 632 14.80 11.61 -20.01
CA LEU A 632 13.62 10.77 -20.11
C LEU A 632 13.96 9.42 -20.76
N GLU A 633 13.22 8.38 -20.40
CA GLU A 633 13.28 7.12 -21.12
C GLU A 633 12.66 7.24 -22.53
N PRO A 634 13.15 6.50 -23.55
CA PRO A 634 12.61 6.59 -24.91
C PRO A 634 11.15 6.13 -25.04
N ASN A 635 10.64 5.39 -24.04
CA ASN A 635 9.24 4.99 -24.00
C ASN A 635 8.38 6.11 -23.41
N TYR A 636 7.48 6.66 -24.23
CA TYR A 636 6.57 7.72 -23.83
C TYR A 636 5.14 7.41 -24.28
N THR A 637 4.19 7.96 -23.55
CA THR A 637 2.76 7.87 -23.84
C THR A 637 2.24 9.25 -24.24
N PHE A 638 1.90 9.40 -25.52
CA PHE A 638 1.20 10.56 -26.06
C PHE A 638 -0.29 10.24 -26.19
N THR A 639 -1.16 11.09 -25.63
CA THR A 639 -2.58 10.81 -25.51
C THR A 639 -3.45 12.05 -25.67
N ILE A 640 -4.66 11.85 -26.17
CA ILE A 640 -5.77 12.81 -26.03
C ILE A 640 -6.61 12.42 -24.81
N PHE A 641 -6.94 13.39 -23.97
CA PHE A 641 -7.93 13.31 -22.90
C PHE A 641 -9.19 14.08 -23.30
N ALA A 642 -10.35 13.45 -23.23
CA ALA A 642 -11.63 14.08 -23.57
C ALA A 642 -12.31 14.69 -22.33
N GLN A 643 -12.52 16.01 -22.29
CA GLN A 643 -13.22 16.67 -21.18
C GLN A 643 -14.39 17.55 -21.66
N LYS A 644 -15.20 18.07 -20.72
CA LYS A 644 -16.41 18.86 -21.03
C LYS A 644 -16.13 20.09 -21.91
N GLN A 645 -14.91 20.59 -21.85
CA GLN A 645 -14.41 21.76 -22.58
C GLN A 645 -13.65 21.35 -23.87
N GLY A 646 -13.88 20.14 -24.38
CA GLY A 646 -13.20 19.55 -25.54
C GLY A 646 -11.94 18.78 -25.19
N GLU A 647 -11.18 18.45 -26.22
CA GLU A 647 -10.06 17.52 -26.20
C GLU A 647 -8.78 18.21 -25.69
N ARG A 648 -7.96 17.49 -24.92
CA ARG A 648 -6.70 17.99 -24.33
C ARG A 648 -5.59 17.01 -24.59
N VAL A 649 -4.36 17.51 -24.67
CA VAL A 649 -3.18 16.72 -24.99
C VAL A 649 -2.44 16.41 -23.72
N ALA A 650 -1.96 15.20 -23.57
CA ALA A 650 -1.00 14.86 -22.55
C ALA A 650 0.15 14.02 -23.10
N LEU A 651 1.28 14.17 -22.43
CA LEU A 651 2.48 13.42 -22.63
C LEU A 651 3.00 12.96 -21.27
N ILE A 652 3.35 11.68 -21.19
CA ILE A 652 3.84 11.02 -19.99
C ILE A 652 5.10 10.25 -20.41
N ALA A 653 6.19 10.42 -19.69
CA ALA A 653 7.44 9.68 -19.90
C ALA A 653 8.04 9.32 -18.53
N GLU A 654 8.76 8.19 -18.48
CA GLU A 654 9.54 7.82 -17.30
C GLU A 654 10.84 8.65 -17.25
N VAL A 655 11.27 9.03 -16.05
CA VAL A 655 12.47 9.84 -15.79
C VAL A 655 13.64 8.91 -15.52
N LYS A 656 14.64 8.99 -16.40
CA LYS A 656 15.87 8.21 -16.32
C LYS A 656 16.88 8.78 -15.32
N GLU A 657 16.94 10.11 -15.23
CA GLU A 657 17.92 10.82 -14.41
C GLU A 657 17.28 12.08 -13.80
N THR A 658 17.20 12.12 -12.48
CA THR A 658 16.55 13.21 -11.73
C THR A 658 17.48 14.39 -11.43
N GLU A 659 18.79 14.19 -11.47
CA GLU A 659 19.79 15.22 -11.18
C GLU A 659 19.74 16.35 -12.22
N GLY A 660 19.69 17.61 -11.76
CA GLY A 660 19.60 18.79 -12.62
C GLY A 660 18.23 19.05 -13.30
N LEU A 661 17.29 18.10 -13.31
CA LEU A 661 16.02 18.23 -14.01
C LEU A 661 15.19 19.45 -13.53
N LEU A 662 15.18 19.70 -12.22
CA LEU A 662 14.50 20.86 -11.62
C LEU A 662 15.05 22.21 -12.09
N GLU A 663 16.36 22.28 -12.40
CA GLU A 663 17.00 23.51 -12.87
C GLU A 663 16.67 23.76 -14.35
N LEU A 664 16.69 22.72 -15.19
CA LEU A 664 16.22 22.78 -16.58
C LEU A 664 14.77 23.29 -16.66
N LEU A 665 13.87 22.75 -15.82
CA LEU A 665 12.47 23.17 -15.79
C LEU A 665 12.30 24.64 -15.35
N LYS A 666 13.07 25.11 -14.36
CA LYS A 666 13.07 26.53 -13.96
C LYS A 666 13.59 27.46 -15.06
N ASN A 667 14.62 27.05 -15.79
CA ASN A 667 15.16 27.80 -16.92
C ASN A 667 14.14 27.87 -18.08
N TRP A 668 13.41 26.79 -18.32
CA TRP A 668 12.31 26.75 -19.29
C TRP A 668 11.15 27.70 -18.91
N GLU A 669 10.70 27.70 -17.64
CA GLU A 669 9.71 28.68 -17.17
C GLU A 669 10.17 30.13 -17.34
N LYS A 670 11.46 30.41 -17.07
CA LYS A 670 12.04 31.73 -17.26
C LYS A 670 12.01 32.15 -18.73
N LYS A 671 12.40 31.27 -19.65
CA LYS A 671 12.34 31.53 -21.10
C LYS A 671 10.91 31.83 -21.55
N ILE A 672 9.93 31.02 -21.15
CA ILE A 672 8.51 31.25 -21.48
C ILE A 672 8.01 32.60 -20.93
N LYS A 673 8.48 33.02 -19.75
CA LYS A 673 8.12 34.32 -19.16
C LYS A 673 8.72 35.52 -19.92
N GLU A 674 9.92 35.38 -20.46
CA GLU A 674 10.64 36.43 -21.18
C GLU A 674 10.20 36.54 -22.66
N GLU A 675 10.08 35.39 -23.35
CA GLU A 675 9.81 35.33 -24.79
C GLU A 675 8.32 35.13 -25.12
N GLY A 676 7.56 34.50 -24.22
CA GLY A 676 6.16 34.12 -24.40
C GLY A 676 5.97 32.66 -24.84
N VAL A 677 4.71 32.22 -24.92
CA VAL A 677 4.36 30.88 -25.42
C VAL A 677 4.23 30.90 -26.94
N PHE A 678 4.94 30.01 -27.63
CA PHE A 678 4.81 29.76 -29.06
C PHE A 678 4.28 28.34 -29.30
N ILE A 679 3.34 28.19 -30.24
CA ILE A 679 2.89 26.90 -30.77
C ILE A 679 2.75 27.07 -32.28
N SER A 680 3.25 26.12 -33.06
CA SER A 680 3.28 26.17 -34.53
C SER A 680 3.88 27.47 -35.08
N GLY A 681 4.88 28.03 -34.38
CA GLY A 681 5.56 29.28 -34.75
C GLY A 681 4.78 30.56 -34.47
N GLN A 682 3.59 30.47 -33.85
CA GLN A 682 2.75 31.63 -33.52
C GLN A 682 2.76 31.90 -32.01
N LYS A 683 2.96 33.16 -31.63
CA LYS A 683 2.89 33.61 -30.23
C LYS A 683 1.44 33.64 -29.76
N ILE A 684 1.13 32.89 -28.70
CA ILE A 684 -0.21 32.79 -28.12
C ILE A 684 -0.39 33.83 -27.01
N SER A 685 -1.59 34.40 -26.92
CA SER A 685 -2.00 35.27 -25.82
C SER A 685 -2.31 34.45 -24.58
N THR A 686 -1.58 34.65 -23.49
CA THR A 686 -1.83 34.00 -22.19
C THR A 686 -2.58 34.94 -21.23
N GLN A 687 -3.33 34.39 -20.27
CA GLN A 687 -3.98 35.22 -19.23
C GLN A 687 -2.98 35.73 -18.19
N VAL A 688 -1.92 34.97 -17.97
CA VAL A 688 -0.78 35.32 -17.11
C VAL A 688 0.51 34.94 -17.82
N SER A 689 1.58 35.71 -17.62
CA SER A 689 2.88 35.51 -18.26
C SER A 689 3.84 34.61 -17.46
N TYR A 690 3.36 33.93 -16.42
CA TYR A 690 4.19 33.13 -15.51
C TYR A 690 3.44 31.90 -14.99
N PHE A 691 4.19 30.83 -14.70
CA PHE A 691 3.67 29.60 -14.11
C PHE A 691 3.33 29.77 -12.63
N LYS A 692 2.21 29.19 -12.23
CA LYS A 692 1.73 29.07 -10.84
C LYS A 692 1.91 27.64 -10.34
N SER A 693 1.94 27.45 -9.02
CA SER A 693 1.93 26.12 -8.40
C SER A 693 0.51 25.69 -8.02
N ALA A 694 0.22 24.41 -8.18
CA ALA A 694 -0.92 23.72 -7.59
C ALA A 694 -0.44 22.40 -6.96
N SER A 695 -1.29 21.80 -6.13
CA SER A 695 -1.06 20.49 -5.53
C SER A 695 -2.33 19.66 -5.63
N TYR A 696 -2.18 18.36 -5.91
CA TYR A 696 -3.29 17.40 -5.95
C TYR A 696 -2.77 16.01 -5.57
N GLN A 697 -3.43 15.32 -4.63
CA GLN A 697 -2.96 14.05 -4.05
C GLN A 697 -1.47 14.08 -3.61
N ASN A 698 -1.05 15.17 -2.96
CA ASN A 698 0.34 15.46 -2.56
C ASN A 698 1.36 15.63 -3.71
N VAL A 699 0.93 15.52 -4.97
CA VAL A 699 1.74 15.83 -6.15
C VAL A 699 1.66 17.33 -6.44
N ASN A 700 2.81 18.00 -6.41
CA ASN A 700 2.92 19.40 -6.79
C ASN A 700 3.18 19.53 -8.28
N PHE A 701 2.45 20.41 -8.95
CA PHE A 701 2.60 20.66 -10.38
C PHE A 701 2.52 22.16 -10.71
N ARG A 702 3.06 22.50 -11.88
CA ARG A 702 3.20 23.88 -12.36
C ARG A 702 2.24 24.09 -13.53
N TYR A 703 1.55 25.23 -13.56
CA TYR A 703 0.54 25.51 -14.59
C TYR A 703 0.55 26.97 -15.08
N LEU A 704 0.26 27.14 -16.36
CA LEU A 704 0.16 28.40 -17.08
C LEU A 704 -1.17 28.45 -17.84
N THR A 705 -2.08 29.36 -17.46
CA THR A 705 -3.43 29.44 -18.06
C THR A 705 -3.43 30.25 -19.36
N ILE A 706 -3.84 29.62 -20.46
CA ILE A 706 -4.05 30.26 -21.78
C ILE A 706 -5.50 30.74 -21.92
N SER A 707 -6.49 29.89 -21.64
CA SER A 707 -7.92 30.22 -21.80
C SER A 707 -8.76 29.91 -20.55
N LYS A 708 -10.01 30.41 -20.51
CA LYS A 708 -10.97 30.13 -19.42
C LYS A 708 -11.58 28.72 -19.49
N GLU A 709 -11.32 27.99 -20.57
CA GLU A 709 -11.91 26.67 -20.86
C GLU A 709 -11.00 25.53 -20.39
N ASP A 710 -10.18 25.78 -19.37
CA ASP A 710 -9.11 24.86 -18.94
C ASP A 710 -8.19 24.46 -20.12
N SER A 711 -7.61 25.47 -20.76
CA SER A 711 -6.53 25.33 -21.73
C SER A 711 -5.31 26.10 -21.26
N GLY A 712 -4.14 25.48 -21.31
CA GLY A 712 -2.91 25.99 -20.74
C GLY A 712 -1.70 25.11 -21.04
N ILE A 713 -0.65 25.27 -20.25
CA ILE A 713 0.46 24.31 -20.14
C ILE A 713 0.55 23.93 -18.67
N CYS A 714 0.38 22.66 -18.35
CA CYS A 714 0.61 22.08 -17.03
C CYS A 714 1.77 21.08 -17.14
N TYR A 715 2.70 21.12 -16.21
CA TYR A 715 3.73 20.08 -16.10
C TYR A 715 3.97 19.67 -14.64
N ALA A 716 4.31 18.40 -14.47
CA ALA A 716 4.63 17.79 -13.18
C ALA A 716 5.84 16.87 -13.36
N TRP A 717 6.70 16.84 -12.34
CA TRP A 717 7.62 15.74 -12.13
C TRP A 717 7.35 15.23 -10.72
N PHE A 718 7.01 13.94 -10.61
CA PHE A 718 6.77 13.27 -9.34
C PHE A 718 7.12 11.80 -9.49
N ASP A 719 7.78 11.26 -8.45
CA ASP A 719 8.38 9.93 -8.50
C ASP A 719 9.29 9.80 -9.75
N ASP A 720 9.06 8.75 -10.54
CA ASP A 720 9.78 8.43 -11.75
C ASP A 720 9.05 8.93 -13.02
N TYR A 721 8.04 9.81 -12.92
CA TYR A 721 7.25 10.27 -14.07
C TYR A 721 7.38 11.78 -14.33
N PHE A 722 7.61 12.12 -15.60
CA PHE A 722 7.45 13.48 -16.12
C PHE A 722 6.17 13.56 -16.96
N VAL A 723 5.29 14.49 -16.59
CA VAL A 723 3.99 14.70 -17.22
C VAL A 723 3.91 16.12 -17.75
N VAL A 724 3.51 16.28 -19.01
CA VAL A 724 3.17 17.58 -19.62
C VAL A 724 1.80 17.47 -20.27
N THR A 725 0.90 18.41 -20.01
CA THR A 725 -0.45 18.39 -20.59
C THR A 725 -1.04 19.78 -20.76
N THR A 726 -2.00 19.94 -21.68
CA THR A 726 -2.61 21.24 -22.00
C THR A 726 -3.80 21.63 -21.11
N SER A 727 -4.03 20.91 -20.00
CA SER A 727 -5.17 21.12 -19.10
C SER A 727 -4.85 20.76 -17.64
N PHE A 728 -5.47 21.49 -16.72
CA PHE A 728 -5.38 21.26 -15.28
C PHE A 728 -6.16 20.00 -14.85
N GLU A 729 -7.32 19.75 -15.47
CA GLU A 729 -8.13 18.56 -15.17
C GLU A 729 -7.50 17.28 -15.74
N SER A 730 -6.96 17.34 -16.95
CA SER A 730 -6.10 16.30 -17.53
C SER A 730 -4.94 15.94 -16.61
N MET A 731 -4.23 16.96 -16.06
CA MET A 731 -3.14 16.74 -15.11
C MET A 731 -3.60 15.98 -13.86
N LYS A 732 -4.72 16.38 -13.23
CA LYS A 732 -5.27 15.64 -12.09
C LYS A 732 -5.58 14.20 -12.45
N LYS A 733 -6.25 13.97 -13.58
CA LYS A 733 -6.64 12.62 -14.01
C LYS A 733 -5.42 11.71 -14.22
N ILE A 734 -4.34 12.24 -14.80
CA ILE A 734 -3.08 11.52 -14.96
C ILE A 734 -2.45 11.21 -13.59
N ILE A 735 -2.46 12.17 -12.66
CA ILE A 735 -2.03 11.94 -11.28
C ILE A 735 -2.85 10.80 -10.64
N GLU A 736 -4.18 10.78 -10.77
CA GLU A 736 -5.04 9.70 -10.24
C GLU A 736 -4.74 8.31 -10.83
N GLU A 737 -4.31 8.22 -12.08
CA GLU A 737 -3.95 6.93 -12.69
C GLU A 737 -2.56 6.48 -12.23
N LEU A 738 -1.56 7.37 -12.23
CA LEU A 738 -0.20 7.06 -11.79
C LEU A 738 -0.09 6.81 -10.27
N THR A 739 -0.88 7.49 -9.43
CA THR A 739 -0.94 7.20 -7.99
C THR A 739 -1.70 5.91 -7.69
N PHE A 740 -2.70 5.56 -8.51
CA PHE A 740 -3.42 4.30 -8.39
C PHE A 740 -2.56 3.09 -8.77
N GLU A 741 -1.77 3.19 -9.85
CA GLU A 741 -0.94 2.07 -10.31
C GLU A 741 0.04 1.58 -9.22
N LYS A 742 0.60 2.51 -8.42
CA LYS A 742 1.45 2.17 -7.27
C LYS A 742 0.76 1.31 -6.21
N LYS A 743 -0.57 1.38 -6.09
CA LYS A 743 -1.34 0.58 -5.13
C LYS A 743 -1.54 -0.86 -5.61
N LEU A 744 -1.35 -1.15 -6.90
CA LEU A 744 -1.52 -2.50 -7.46
C LEU A 744 -0.63 -3.53 -6.78
N GLY A 745 0.58 -3.13 -6.39
CA GLY A 745 1.51 -3.96 -5.61
C GLY A 745 0.90 -4.53 -4.34
N GLN A 746 -0.06 -3.82 -3.73
CA GLN A 746 -0.73 -4.25 -2.49
C GLN A 746 -1.54 -5.55 -2.64
N LEU A 747 -1.89 -5.94 -3.87
CA LEU A 747 -2.55 -7.22 -4.16
C LEU A 747 -1.60 -8.43 -4.07
N PHE A 748 -0.29 -8.24 -3.89
CA PHE A 748 0.70 -9.31 -4.01
C PHE A 748 1.41 -9.62 -2.69
N ILE A 749 1.53 -10.91 -2.38
CA ILE A 749 2.47 -11.44 -1.39
C ILE A 749 3.55 -12.23 -2.12
N VAL A 750 4.81 -11.84 -1.94
CA VAL A 750 5.94 -12.32 -2.76
C VAL A 750 7.01 -13.01 -1.93
N GLY A 751 7.48 -14.16 -2.38
CA GLY A 751 8.71 -14.77 -1.87
C GLY A 751 9.95 -14.13 -2.51
N PHE A 752 11.08 -14.20 -1.83
CA PHE A 752 12.35 -13.61 -2.26
C PHE A 752 13.54 -14.52 -1.91
N GLU A 753 14.72 -14.23 -2.47
CA GLU A 753 15.97 -14.95 -2.17
C GLU A 753 16.80 -14.26 -1.09
N GLY A 754 17.58 -15.04 -0.34
CA GLY A 754 18.51 -14.52 0.66
C GLY A 754 17.91 -14.26 2.04
N LYS A 755 18.78 -13.83 2.96
CA LYS A 755 18.54 -13.69 4.42
C LYS A 755 18.65 -12.26 4.94
N THR A 756 18.97 -11.32 4.05
CA THR A 756 19.12 -9.88 4.34
C THR A 756 18.56 -9.11 3.16
N VAL A 757 18.14 -7.87 3.37
CA VAL A 757 17.81 -7.00 2.23
C VAL A 757 19.05 -6.77 1.38
N THR A 758 18.94 -7.01 0.08
CA THR A 758 19.96 -6.66 -0.92
C THR A 758 19.51 -5.44 -1.74
N PRO A 759 20.40 -4.73 -2.45
CA PRO A 759 20.02 -3.61 -3.32
C PRO A 759 19.02 -4.01 -4.41
N GLU A 760 19.10 -5.24 -4.91
CA GLU A 760 18.16 -5.80 -5.87
C GLU A 760 16.76 -5.94 -5.25
N LEU A 761 16.68 -6.45 -4.02
CA LEU A 761 15.41 -6.57 -3.29
C LEU A 761 14.83 -5.20 -2.92
N GLU A 762 15.66 -4.24 -2.51
CA GLU A 762 15.21 -2.87 -2.26
C GLU A 762 14.65 -2.21 -3.54
N ASN A 763 15.31 -2.42 -4.69
CA ASN A 763 14.84 -1.92 -5.98
C ASN A 763 13.56 -2.62 -6.45
N PHE A 764 13.42 -3.93 -6.22
CA PHE A 764 12.17 -4.65 -6.43
C PHE A 764 11.02 -4.02 -5.63
N PHE A 765 11.26 -3.72 -4.35
CA PHE A 765 10.27 -3.09 -3.48
C PHE A 765 9.90 -1.67 -3.95
N LYS A 766 10.88 -0.86 -4.36
CA LYS A 766 10.64 0.46 -4.97
C LYS A 766 9.80 0.35 -6.24
N LYS A 767 10.12 -0.58 -7.15
CA LYS A 767 9.39 -0.76 -8.42
C LYS A 767 7.96 -1.25 -8.18
N TYR A 768 7.80 -2.36 -7.47
CA TYR A 768 6.51 -3.08 -7.42
C TYR A 768 5.67 -2.84 -6.17
N LYS A 769 6.24 -2.28 -5.08
CA LYS A 769 5.52 -1.90 -3.86
C LYS A 769 4.60 -3.03 -3.31
N PRO A 770 5.12 -4.26 -3.08
CA PRO A 770 4.31 -5.42 -2.76
C PRO A 770 3.51 -5.26 -1.45
N GLY A 771 2.34 -5.91 -1.39
CA GLY A 771 1.47 -5.95 -0.23
C GLY A 771 2.02 -6.79 0.92
N GLY A 772 2.84 -7.79 0.62
CA GLY A 772 3.49 -8.58 1.63
C GLY A 772 4.64 -9.43 1.12
N VAL A 773 5.26 -10.15 2.04
CA VAL A 773 6.30 -11.14 1.78
C VAL A 773 5.89 -12.50 2.30
N LEU A 774 6.26 -13.55 1.57
CA LEU A 774 6.18 -14.93 2.03
C LEU A 774 7.56 -15.38 2.50
N LEU A 775 7.70 -15.65 3.79
CA LEU A 775 8.92 -16.20 4.38
C LEU A 775 9.00 -17.71 4.12
N LEU A 776 10.11 -18.14 3.54
CA LEU A 776 10.45 -19.55 3.32
C LEU A 776 11.72 -19.90 4.11
N SER A 777 11.98 -21.19 4.31
CA SER A 777 13.13 -21.66 5.11
C SER A 777 14.49 -21.14 4.62
N LYS A 778 14.63 -20.81 3.33
CA LYS A 778 15.82 -20.15 2.76
C LYS A 778 16.10 -18.74 3.30
N ASN A 779 15.08 -18.05 3.82
CA ASN A 779 15.17 -16.69 4.35
C ASN A 779 15.49 -16.67 5.86
N ILE A 780 15.54 -17.85 6.50
CA ILE A 780 15.60 -18.03 7.94
C ILE A 780 16.94 -18.68 8.31
N GLU A 781 17.62 -18.12 9.32
CA GLU A 781 18.83 -18.67 9.93
C GLU A 781 18.66 -18.76 11.44
N ASP A 782 18.40 -17.62 12.08
CA ASP A 782 18.20 -17.52 13.52
C ASP A 782 17.22 -16.38 13.88
N ARG A 783 16.94 -16.26 15.19
CA ARG A 783 15.96 -15.32 15.76
C ARG A 783 16.36 -13.85 15.60
N GLU A 784 17.64 -13.51 15.60
CA GLU A 784 18.10 -12.12 15.45
C GLU A 784 18.15 -11.74 13.97
N GLN A 785 18.72 -12.60 13.12
CA GLN A 785 18.74 -12.43 11.67
C GLN A 785 17.32 -12.22 11.12
N LEU A 786 16.35 -13.06 11.51
CA LEU A 786 15.00 -12.99 10.96
C LEU A 786 14.26 -11.72 11.40
N LYS A 787 14.42 -11.28 12.66
CA LYS A 787 13.87 -10.01 13.15
C LYS A 787 14.42 -8.81 12.38
N ASN A 788 15.73 -8.78 12.14
CA ASN A 788 16.37 -7.71 11.38
C ASN A 788 15.87 -7.68 9.93
N LEU A 789 15.84 -8.83 9.25
CA LEU A 789 15.30 -8.96 7.90
C LEU A 789 13.84 -8.45 7.79
N ILE A 790 12.97 -8.86 8.73
CA ILE A 790 11.58 -8.42 8.75
C ILE A 790 11.48 -6.91 9.02
N SER A 791 12.28 -6.38 9.94
CA SER A 791 12.30 -4.94 10.24
C SER A 791 12.76 -4.12 9.04
N ASP A 792 13.80 -4.54 8.33
CA ASP A 792 14.32 -3.84 7.15
C ASP A 792 13.27 -3.82 6.02
N LEU A 793 12.60 -4.95 5.76
CA LEU A 793 11.52 -5.04 4.78
C LEU A 793 10.31 -4.17 5.14
N GLN A 794 9.90 -4.14 6.41
CA GLN A 794 8.85 -3.25 6.90
C GLN A 794 9.23 -1.77 6.73
N ASN A 795 10.47 -1.40 7.07
CA ASN A 795 10.97 -0.03 6.90
C ASN A 795 10.95 0.42 5.44
N ILE A 796 11.32 -0.45 4.50
CA ILE A 796 11.22 -0.17 3.06
C ILE A 796 9.76 0.02 2.65
N SER A 797 8.86 -0.89 3.04
CA SER A 797 7.44 -0.78 2.67
C SER A 797 6.79 0.49 3.21
N LEU A 798 7.06 0.86 4.47
CA LEU A 798 6.58 2.09 5.08
C LEU A 798 7.13 3.34 4.38
N LYS A 799 8.41 3.33 3.98
CA LYS A 799 9.04 4.42 3.22
C LYS A 799 8.43 4.59 1.82
N GLU A 800 8.21 3.50 1.10
CA GLU A 800 7.78 3.52 -0.31
C GLU A 800 6.25 3.58 -0.48
N THR A 801 5.46 3.27 0.56
CA THR A 801 3.98 3.17 0.46
C THR A 801 3.20 3.78 1.63
N GLY A 802 3.83 4.04 2.78
CA GLY A 802 3.13 4.42 4.01
C GLY A 802 2.34 3.27 4.67
N LEU A 803 2.44 2.04 4.18
CA LEU A 803 1.71 0.86 4.65
C LEU A 803 2.67 -0.23 5.13
N SER A 804 2.28 -0.96 6.18
CA SER A 804 3.00 -2.15 6.62
C SER A 804 2.77 -3.33 5.68
N LEU A 805 3.74 -4.23 5.60
CA LEU A 805 3.63 -5.52 4.90
C LEU A 805 2.79 -6.51 5.68
N PHE A 806 2.06 -7.37 4.95
CA PHE A 806 1.82 -8.72 5.46
C PHE A 806 3.15 -9.48 5.44
N VAL A 807 3.57 -9.97 6.60
CA VAL A 807 4.73 -10.86 6.74
C VAL A 807 4.14 -12.24 6.96
N ALA A 808 4.03 -12.99 5.88
CA ALA A 808 3.33 -14.26 5.79
C ALA A 808 4.28 -15.45 5.97
N ILE A 809 3.80 -16.52 6.60
CA ILE A 809 4.54 -17.78 6.73
C ILE A 809 3.59 -19.00 6.83
N ASP A 810 4.06 -20.18 6.44
CA ASP A 810 3.41 -21.46 6.75
C ASP A 810 3.93 -22.02 8.09
N GLN A 811 3.35 -21.64 9.23
CA GLN A 811 3.63 -22.28 10.51
C GLN A 811 2.40 -23.09 10.96
N GLU A 812 2.15 -24.19 10.25
CA GLU A 812 1.06 -25.16 10.54
C GLU A 812 1.38 -26.05 11.74
N GLY A 813 2.67 -26.25 12.02
CA GLY A 813 3.16 -27.25 12.97
C GLY A 813 3.50 -28.57 12.28
N GLY A 814 4.17 -29.48 12.99
CA GLY A 814 4.66 -30.73 12.45
C GLY A 814 5.59 -30.51 11.26
N GLU A 815 5.36 -31.24 10.16
CA GLU A 815 6.17 -31.21 8.94
C GLU A 815 6.23 -29.83 8.27
N ILE A 816 5.22 -28.96 8.46
CA ILE A 816 5.17 -27.60 7.92
C ILE A 816 5.37 -26.60 9.06
N SER A 817 6.62 -26.58 9.55
CA SER A 817 7.13 -25.62 10.53
C SER A 817 8.36 -24.92 9.94
N ARG A 818 8.17 -23.78 9.25
CA ARG A 818 9.27 -23.10 8.52
C ARG A 818 10.36 -22.56 9.45
N ILE A 819 10.00 -22.17 10.68
CA ILE A 819 10.96 -21.68 11.69
C ILE A 819 11.25 -22.79 12.69
N GLU A 820 12.39 -23.47 12.51
CA GLU A 820 12.77 -24.63 13.32
C GLU A 820 13.12 -24.29 14.77
N PHE A 821 13.60 -23.07 15.04
CA PHE A 821 14.05 -22.64 16.38
C PHE A 821 12.91 -22.19 17.32
N LEU A 822 11.65 -22.22 16.88
CA LEU A 822 10.49 -21.99 17.73
C LEU A 822 10.24 -23.17 18.68
N GLU A 823 9.63 -22.90 19.84
CA GLU A 823 9.25 -23.96 20.79
C GLU A 823 7.97 -24.65 20.31
N GLU A 824 6.99 -23.87 19.86
CA GLU A 824 5.67 -24.35 19.47
C GLU A 824 5.63 -24.80 18.00
N LYS A 825 5.69 -26.12 17.82
CA LYS A 825 5.67 -26.81 16.52
C LYS A 825 4.72 -28.02 16.51
N THR A 826 3.75 -28.07 17.42
CA THR A 826 2.82 -29.20 17.58
C THR A 826 2.00 -29.43 16.30
N SER A 827 1.96 -30.67 15.80
CA SER A 827 1.20 -31.02 14.60
C SER A 827 -0.30 -30.82 14.82
N GLN A 828 -1.06 -30.46 13.78
CA GLN A 828 -2.52 -30.39 13.87
C GLN A 828 -3.15 -31.75 14.26
N SER A 829 -2.51 -32.87 13.90
CA SER A 829 -2.96 -34.22 14.25
C SER A 829 -2.86 -34.54 15.76
N GLU A 830 -1.98 -33.83 16.49
CA GLU A 830 -1.81 -33.96 17.95
C GLU A 830 -2.82 -33.12 18.75
N ILE A 831 -3.64 -32.29 18.06
CA ILE A 831 -4.62 -31.42 18.70
C ILE A 831 -5.88 -32.22 19.03
N GLU A 832 -5.97 -32.73 20.26
CA GLU A 832 -7.08 -33.60 20.68
C GLU A 832 -8.31 -32.86 21.23
N ASN A 833 -8.15 -31.62 21.74
CA ASN A 833 -9.22 -30.92 22.46
C ASN A 833 -9.15 -29.39 22.32
N LEU A 834 -10.25 -28.72 22.68
CA LEU A 834 -10.44 -27.27 22.54
C LEU A 834 -9.44 -26.41 23.31
N GLU A 835 -9.07 -26.82 24.53
CA GLU A 835 -8.16 -26.08 25.40
C GLU A 835 -6.73 -26.14 24.82
N LEU A 836 -6.27 -27.34 24.48
CA LEU A 836 -4.98 -27.55 23.83
C LEU A 836 -4.89 -26.79 22.50
N ALA A 837 -5.94 -26.83 21.68
CA ALA A 837 -6.02 -26.09 20.43
C ALA A 837 -5.86 -24.57 20.65
N TYR A 838 -6.51 -24.00 21.66
CA TYR A 838 -6.38 -22.57 21.99
C TYR A 838 -4.98 -22.22 22.47
N GLN A 839 -4.41 -23.03 23.38
CA GLN A 839 -3.07 -22.80 23.93
C GLN A 839 -1.97 -22.86 22.87
N ILE A 840 -2.01 -23.86 21.97
CA ILE A 840 -1.13 -23.97 20.81
C ILE A 840 -1.27 -22.72 19.92
N GLY A 841 -2.50 -22.31 19.62
CA GLY A 841 -2.75 -21.13 18.79
C GLY A 841 -2.17 -19.85 19.38
N LEU A 842 -2.37 -19.64 20.68
CA LEU A 842 -1.87 -18.47 21.40
C LEU A 842 -0.34 -18.44 21.42
N LYS A 843 0.30 -19.50 21.92
CA LYS A 843 1.76 -19.60 22.01
C LYS A 843 2.44 -19.46 20.65
N ARG A 844 1.88 -20.09 19.60
CA ARG A 844 2.39 -19.96 18.23
C ARG A 844 2.29 -18.53 17.72
N ALA A 845 1.18 -17.85 17.99
CA ALA A 845 1.01 -16.46 17.56
C ALA A 845 1.92 -15.49 18.33
N GLU A 846 2.12 -15.70 19.63
CA GLU A 846 3.10 -14.94 20.43
C GLU A 846 4.52 -15.10 19.85
N GLU A 847 4.96 -16.33 19.56
CA GLU A 847 6.29 -16.60 19.00
C GLU A 847 6.50 -16.02 17.59
N LEU A 848 5.47 -16.06 16.73
CA LEU A 848 5.50 -15.42 15.41
C LEU A 848 5.53 -13.89 15.52
N LYS A 849 4.70 -13.31 16.40
CA LYS A 849 4.59 -11.87 16.61
C LYS A 849 5.87 -11.28 17.19
N GLU A 850 6.55 -11.99 18.09
CA GLU A 850 7.89 -11.62 18.58
C GLU A 850 8.91 -11.43 17.45
N LEU A 851 8.79 -12.17 16.35
CA LEU A 851 9.67 -12.09 15.18
C LEU A 851 9.28 -10.96 14.21
N GLY A 852 8.09 -10.37 14.36
CA GLY A 852 7.52 -9.42 13.41
C GLY A 852 6.71 -10.08 12.28
N VAL A 853 6.50 -11.40 12.33
CA VAL A 853 5.51 -12.09 11.48
C VAL A 853 4.12 -11.64 11.93
N ASN A 854 3.21 -11.42 10.99
CA ASN A 854 1.85 -10.95 11.30
C ASN A 854 0.72 -11.70 10.58
N LEU A 855 1.04 -12.58 9.63
CA LEU A 855 0.10 -13.46 8.95
C LEU A 855 0.60 -14.91 8.98
N ASN A 856 -0.18 -15.82 9.57
CA ASN A 856 0.08 -17.25 9.46
C ASN A 856 -0.90 -17.87 8.44
N LEU A 857 -0.36 -18.58 7.46
CA LEU A 857 -1.13 -19.28 6.43
C LEU A 857 -1.63 -20.63 6.97
N ALA A 858 -2.35 -20.58 8.08
CA ALA A 858 -2.86 -21.71 8.84
C ALA A 858 -4.11 -21.29 9.63
N PRO A 859 -4.99 -22.22 10.04
CA PRO A 859 -4.88 -23.67 9.97
C PRO A 859 -5.30 -24.29 8.63
N LEU A 860 -4.88 -25.56 8.45
CA LEU A 860 -5.29 -26.41 7.34
C LEU A 860 -6.55 -27.21 7.74
N LEU A 861 -7.63 -27.00 6.99
CA LEU A 861 -8.99 -27.53 7.20
C LEU A 861 -9.39 -28.60 6.18
N ASP A 862 -8.44 -29.07 5.37
CA ASP A 862 -8.66 -30.15 4.42
C ASP A 862 -9.09 -31.44 5.15
N PHE A 863 -10.26 -31.97 4.78
CA PHE A 863 -10.68 -33.31 5.20
C PHE A 863 -9.95 -34.34 4.34
N ALA A 864 -8.78 -34.77 4.83
CA ALA A 864 -7.91 -35.75 4.20
C ALA A 864 -8.06 -37.14 4.84
N GLN A 865 -7.93 -38.20 4.05
CA GLN A 865 -7.91 -39.60 4.49
C GLN A 865 -6.51 -40.22 4.35
N GLU A 866 -6.28 -41.37 4.99
CA GLU A 866 -5.01 -42.10 4.83
C GLU A 866 -4.77 -42.46 3.35
N GLY A 867 -3.66 -41.99 2.79
CA GLY A 867 -3.33 -42.08 1.36
C GLY A 867 -3.47 -40.76 0.60
N ASP A 868 -4.14 -39.74 1.16
CA ASP A 868 -4.13 -38.38 0.64
C ASP A 868 -2.81 -37.67 0.98
N PHE A 869 -2.32 -36.85 0.05
CA PHE A 869 -1.05 -36.12 0.14
C PHE A 869 -0.95 -35.19 1.36
N LEU A 870 -2.08 -34.65 1.84
CA LEU A 870 -2.14 -33.73 2.99
C LEU A 870 -2.48 -34.41 4.32
N PHE A 871 -2.57 -35.75 4.37
CA PHE A 871 -3.04 -36.46 5.57
C PHE A 871 -2.15 -36.19 6.81
N SER A 872 -0.83 -36.13 6.64
CA SER A 872 0.13 -35.83 7.72
C SER A 872 -0.02 -34.41 8.31
N ARG A 873 -0.47 -33.44 7.49
CA ARG A 873 -0.71 -32.04 7.88
C ARG A 873 -2.10 -31.81 8.47
N SER A 874 -3.05 -32.69 8.18
CA SER A 874 -4.44 -32.57 8.64
C SER A 874 -4.58 -32.83 10.16
N PHE A 875 -5.73 -32.44 10.72
CA PHE A 875 -6.12 -32.82 12.09
C PHE A 875 -6.40 -34.32 12.26
N GLN A 876 -6.54 -35.09 11.15
CA GLN A 876 -6.88 -36.51 11.16
C GLN A 876 -8.18 -36.85 11.94
N LYS A 877 -9.18 -35.95 11.87
CA LYS A 877 -10.52 -36.10 12.46
C LYS A 877 -11.61 -35.96 11.40
N ASP A 878 -12.87 -36.20 11.77
CA ASP A 878 -14.03 -35.85 10.93
C ASP A 878 -14.23 -34.32 10.80
N SER A 879 -14.90 -33.86 9.74
CA SER A 879 -15.11 -32.43 9.48
C SER A 879 -15.79 -31.66 10.62
N SER A 880 -16.64 -32.29 11.44
CA SER A 880 -17.25 -31.61 12.59
C SER A 880 -16.20 -31.31 13.65
N GLN A 881 -15.36 -32.31 13.97
CA GLN A 881 -14.24 -32.16 14.90
C GLN A 881 -13.18 -31.18 14.36
N ILE A 882 -12.82 -31.24 13.07
CA ILE A 882 -11.90 -30.28 12.42
C ILE A 882 -12.39 -28.84 12.66
N GLY A 883 -13.65 -28.56 12.31
CA GLY A 883 -14.22 -27.22 12.46
C GLY A 883 -14.27 -26.72 13.91
N ILE A 884 -14.48 -27.63 14.87
CA ILE A 884 -14.53 -27.32 16.31
C ILE A 884 -13.12 -27.00 16.85
N LEU A 885 -12.12 -27.85 16.55
CA LEU A 885 -10.74 -27.67 17.01
C LEU A 885 -10.08 -26.46 16.35
N ALA A 886 -10.20 -26.33 15.02
CA ALA A 886 -9.63 -25.22 14.28
C ALA A 886 -10.21 -23.87 14.71
N LYS A 887 -11.51 -23.80 15.06
CA LYS A 887 -12.11 -22.58 15.62
C LYS A 887 -11.39 -22.11 16.90
N SER A 888 -11.01 -23.04 17.77
CA SER A 888 -10.26 -22.74 18.99
C SER A 888 -8.82 -22.31 18.67
N LEU A 889 -8.16 -23.01 17.74
CA LEU A 889 -6.80 -22.69 17.28
C LEU A 889 -6.69 -21.31 16.63
N ILE A 890 -7.68 -20.93 15.80
CA ILE A 890 -7.81 -19.58 15.23
C ILE A 890 -8.06 -18.54 16.32
N SER A 891 -8.89 -18.86 17.33
CA SER A 891 -9.15 -17.96 18.46
C SER A 891 -7.88 -17.69 19.28
N GLY A 892 -7.04 -18.70 19.50
CA GLY A 892 -5.73 -18.55 20.13
C GLY A 892 -4.80 -17.67 19.30
N GLN A 893 -4.70 -17.93 17.98
CA GLN A 893 -3.83 -17.13 17.11
C GLN A 893 -4.24 -15.65 17.04
N LYS A 894 -5.54 -15.37 16.95
CA LYS A 894 -6.11 -14.01 17.03
C LYS A 894 -5.81 -13.34 18.37
N ALA A 895 -5.89 -14.07 19.48
CA ALA A 895 -5.56 -13.55 20.81
C ALA A 895 -4.07 -13.19 20.95
N GLY A 896 -3.17 -13.97 20.33
CA GLY A 896 -1.76 -13.60 20.19
C GLY A 896 -1.50 -12.43 19.22
N GLY A 897 -2.50 -12.05 18.42
CA GLY A 897 -2.42 -10.94 17.47
C GLY A 897 -1.79 -11.29 16.13
N ILE A 898 -1.99 -12.52 15.65
CA ILE A 898 -1.63 -12.97 14.29
C ILE A 898 -2.89 -13.14 13.44
N LEU A 899 -2.84 -12.62 12.21
CA LEU A 899 -3.89 -12.81 11.21
C LEU A 899 -3.83 -14.25 10.66
N THR A 900 -4.99 -14.83 10.34
CA THR A 900 -5.11 -16.22 9.90
C THR A 900 -5.66 -16.36 8.48
N ALA A 901 -5.06 -17.25 7.68
CA ALA A 901 -5.62 -17.71 6.42
C ALA A 901 -6.00 -19.19 6.49
N ILE A 902 -7.31 -19.48 6.52
CA ILE A 902 -7.81 -20.87 6.54
C ILE A 902 -7.63 -21.51 5.15
N LYS A 903 -7.14 -22.76 5.09
CA LYS A 903 -6.78 -23.37 3.78
C LYS A 903 -7.07 -24.88 3.69
N HIS A 904 -7.25 -25.48 2.52
CA HIS A 904 -7.38 -24.83 1.20
C HIS A 904 -8.84 -24.99 0.74
N PHE A 905 -9.57 -23.90 0.52
CA PHE A 905 -10.98 -24.00 0.15
C PHE A 905 -11.13 -24.45 -1.32
N PRO A 906 -12.05 -25.39 -1.66
CA PRO A 906 -12.97 -26.11 -0.79
C PRO A 906 -12.38 -27.40 -0.19
N GLY A 907 -11.28 -27.92 -0.74
CA GLY A 907 -10.50 -29.01 -0.12
C GLY A 907 -9.67 -29.81 -1.11
N TYR A 908 -8.47 -30.23 -0.70
CA TYR A 908 -7.55 -31.08 -1.46
C TYR A 908 -7.66 -32.59 -1.11
N GLY A 909 -8.71 -33.02 -0.39
CA GLY A 909 -8.95 -34.45 -0.10
C GLY A 909 -9.15 -35.29 -1.36
N GLN A 910 -8.83 -36.59 -1.31
CA GLN A 910 -8.76 -37.52 -2.46
C GLN A 910 -7.59 -37.30 -3.45
N ILE A 911 -6.68 -36.35 -3.19
CA ILE A 911 -5.46 -36.16 -3.99
C ILE A 911 -4.31 -36.93 -3.34
N SER A 912 -3.79 -37.96 -4.01
CA SER A 912 -2.72 -38.85 -3.51
C SER A 912 -1.31 -38.50 -4.00
N PHE A 913 -1.15 -37.35 -4.67
CA PHE A 913 0.12 -36.87 -5.24
C PHE A 913 0.31 -35.37 -4.95
N ASN A 914 1.49 -34.81 -5.26
CA ASN A 914 1.76 -33.40 -5.01
C ASN A 914 1.01 -32.48 -6.00
N PRO A 915 0.03 -31.67 -5.57
CA PRO A 915 -0.72 -30.78 -6.47
C PRO A 915 0.11 -29.58 -6.99
N GLU A 916 1.30 -29.31 -6.43
CA GLU A 916 2.21 -28.29 -6.96
C GLU A 916 2.87 -28.70 -8.29
N GLU A 917 3.05 -30.01 -8.52
CA GLU A 917 3.74 -30.55 -9.69
C GLU A 917 2.75 -30.95 -10.79
N GLU A 918 1.60 -31.52 -10.41
CA GLU A 918 0.54 -31.95 -11.31
C GLU A 918 -0.82 -31.33 -10.95
N LEU A 919 -1.55 -30.81 -11.94
CA LEU A 919 -2.82 -30.13 -11.68
C LEU A 919 -3.95 -31.13 -11.41
N ALA A 920 -4.29 -31.30 -10.14
CA ALA A 920 -5.37 -32.17 -9.69
C ALA A 920 -6.74 -31.77 -10.26
N THR A 921 -7.57 -32.78 -10.53
CA THR A 921 -8.95 -32.62 -11.01
C THR A 921 -9.86 -33.60 -10.26
N LEU A 922 -10.87 -33.07 -9.58
CA LEU A 922 -11.83 -33.83 -8.79
C LEU A 922 -13.20 -33.80 -9.47
N GLU A 923 -13.95 -34.90 -9.39
CA GLU A 923 -15.31 -34.99 -9.92
C GLU A 923 -16.32 -34.19 -9.10
N LYS A 924 -16.05 -34.02 -7.79
CA LYS A 924 -16.97 -33.42 -6.82
C LYS A 924 -16.27 -32.48 -5.85
N ILE A 925 -17.05 -31.60 -5.24
CA ILE A 925 -16.61 -30.75 -4.13
C ILE A 925 -16.46 -31.62 -2.86
N PRO A 926 -15.36 -31.49 -2.09
CA PRO A 926 -15.25 -32.10 -0.77
C PRO A 926 -16.25 -31.54 0.26
N GLU A 927 -16.27 -32.14 1.45
CA GLU A 927 -17.02 -31.61 2.58
C GLU A 927 -16.44 -30.26 3.03
N ILE A 928 -17.31 -29.26 3.24
CA ILE A 928 -16.94 -27.86 3.57
C ILE A 928 -17.54 -27.34 4.89
N SER A 929 -18.28 -28.16 5.63
CA SER A 929 -18.88 -27.76 6.92
C SER A 929 -17.86 -27.27 7.94
N GLN A 930 -16.62 -27.76 7.91
CA GLN A 930 -15.52 -27.28 8.73
C GLN A 930 -15.13 -25.83 8.41
N PHE A 931 -15.11 -25.43 7.13
CA PHE A 931 -14.88 -24.04 6.73
C PHE A 931 -16.02 -23.13 7.19
N LYS A 932 -17.27 -23.58 7.03
CA LYS A 932 -18.44 -22.87 7.57
C LYS A 932 -18.39 -22.72 9.09
N LYS A 933 -17.89 -23.73 9.80
CA LYS A 933 -17.81 -23.75 11.26
C LYS A 933 -16.80 -22.74 11.80
N VAL A 934 -15.65 -22.56 11.16
CA VAL A 934 -14.66 -21.57 11.59
C VAL A 934 -15.09 -20.12 11.31
N MET A 935 -16.05 -19.87 10.42
CA MET A 935 -16.61 -18.51 10.23
C MET A 935 -17.25 -17.93 11.49
N GLU A 936 -17.61 -18.76 12.48
CA GLU A 936 -18.03 -18.31 13.82
C GLU A 936 -16.99 -17.42 14.53
N VAL A 937 -15.70 -17.52 14.20
CA VAL A 937 -14.62 -16.66 14.74
C VAL A 937 -14.03 -15.70 13.71
N LYS A 938 -14.70 -15.56 12.55
CA LYS A 938 -14.37 -14.59 11.48
C LYS A 938 -12.88 -14.57 11.11
N PRO A 939 -12.27 -15.68 10.65
CA PRO A 939 -10.89 -15.67 10.17
C PRO A 939 -10.71 -14.60 9.08
N GLU A 940 -9.55 -13.97 9.07
CA GLU A 940 -9.26 -12.80 8.24
C GLU A 940 -9.31 -13.15 6.75
N MET A 941 -8.69 -14.27 6.38
CA MET A 941 -8.54 -14.71 5.01
C MET A 941 -8.95 -16.18 4.82
N VAL A 942 -9.33 -16.52 3.60
CA VAL A 942 -9.44 -17.90 3.11
C VAL A 942 -8.55 -18.10 1.89
N MET A 943 -7.69 -19.10 1.96
CA MET A 943 -6.86 -19.50 0.83
C MET A 943 -7.64 -20.45 -0.08
N VAL A 944 -7.71 -20.14 -1.37
CA VAL A 944 -8.35 -20.99 -2.38
C VAL A 944 -7.37 -21.96 -3.01
N SER A 945 -7.82 -23.22 -3.15
CA SER A 945 -7.08 -24.30 -3.79
C SER A 945 -6.91 -24.09 -5.30
N ASN A 946 -5.80 -24.57 -5.84
CA ASN A 946 -5.51 -24.51 -7.27
C ASN A 946 -5.96 -25.78 -8.03
N ALA A 947 -6.83 -26.62 -7.46
CA ALA A 947 -7.40 -27.79 -8.14
C ALA A 947 -8.65 -27.45 -8.99
N ILE A 948 -8.97 -28.31 -9.96
CA ILE A 948 -10.21 -28.25 -10.76
C ILE A 948 -11.29 -29.10 -10.08
N TYR A 949 -12.52 -28.60 -9.97
CA TYR A 949 -13.68 -29.33 -9.40
C TYR A 949 -14.82 -29.34 -10.42
N LYS A 950 -15.01 -30.47 -11.12
CA LYS A 950 -15.93 -30.58 -12.26
C LYS A 950 -17.39 -30.27 -11.94
N GLU A 951 -17.81 -30.48 -10.69
CA GLU A 951 -19.15 -30.13 -10.19
C GLU A 951 -19.42 -28.62 -10.17
N ILE A 952 -18.36 -27.78 -10.11
CA ILE A 952 -18.46 -26.31 -10.18
C ILE A 952 -18.04 -25.81 -11.56
N ASP A 953 -16.81 -26.13 -11.97
CA ASP A 953 -16.18 -25.68 -13.19
C ASP A 953 -15.24 -26.79 -13.69
N PRO A 954 -15.55 -27.45 -14.82
CA PRO A 954 -14.72 -28.52 -15.37
C PRO A 954 -13.51 -28.00 -16.17
N SER A 955 -13.35 -26.69 -16.33
CA SER A 955 -12.39 -26.06 -17.24
C SER A 955 -11.30 -25.25 -16.55
N LEU A 956 -11.57 -24.69 -15.37
CA LEU A 956 -10.66 -23.81 -14.64
C LEU A 956 -10.39 -24.31 -13.20
N PRO A 957 -9.17 -24.09 -12.68
CA PRO A 957 -8.89 -24.19 -11.24
C PRO A 957 -9.85 -23.34 -10.42
N PHE A 958 -10.12 -23.73 -9.17
CA PHE A 958 -11.01 -23.00 -8.28
C PHE A 958 -10.58 -21.52 -8.13
N THR A 959 -9.29 -21.27 -7.92
CA THR A 959 -8.68 -19.92 -7.88
C THR A 959 -8.95 -19.07 -9.14
N PHE A 960 -9.18 -19.70 -10.30
CA PHE A 960 -9.32 -19.02 -11.60
C PHE A 960 -10.79 -18.89 -12.04
N SER A 961 -11.72 -19.58 -11.39
CA SER A 961 -13.13 -19.66 -11.82
C SER A 961 -14.01 -18.66 -11.07
N PRO A 962 -14.66 -17.70 -11.76
CA PRO A 962 -15.62 -16.79 -11.13
C PRO A 962 -16.80 -17.51 -10.47
N ILE A 963 -17.21 -18.66 -11.01
CA ILE A 963 -18.30 -19.49 -10.47
C ILE A 963 -17.86 -20.12 -9.14
N ALA A 964 -16.61 -20.59 -9.06
CA ALA A 964 -16.03 -21.12 -7.84
C ALA A 964 -15.85 -20.05 -6.75
N ILE A 965 -15.34 -18.87 -7.09
CA ILE A 965 -15.26 -17.75 -6.16
C ILE A 965 -16.65 -17.31 -5.67
N GLN A 966 -17.67 -17.31 -6.53
CA GLN A 966 -19.05 -17.06 -6.10
C GLN A 966 -19.59 -18.17 -5.19
N PHE A 967 -19.25 -19.44 -5.46
CA PHE A 967 -19.57 -20.56 -4.57
C PHE A 967 -18.93 -20.36 -3.18
N LEU A 968 -17.67 -19.92 -3.10
CA LEU A 968 -17.03 -19.56 -1.84
C LEU A 968 -17.80 -18.45 -1.12
N LYS A 969 -18.09 -17.33 -1.79
CA LYS A 969 -18.80 -16.17 -1.21
C LYS A 969 -20.21 -16.54 -0.73
N ASN A 970 -20.92 -17.42 -1.45
CA ASN A 970 -22.22 -17.94 -1.04
C ASN A 970 -22.16 -18.85 0.20
N ASN A 971 -21.01 -19.47 0.49
CA ASN A 971 -20.86 -20.44 1.58
C ASN A 971 -20.16 -19.87 2.83
N LEU A 972 -19.25 -18.90 2.67
CA LEU A 972 -18.48 -18.28 3.76
C LEU A 972 -18.82 -16.79 3.98
N GLY A 973 -19.57 -16.17 3.07
CA GLY A 973 -19.89 -14.74 3.07
C GLY A 973 -19.03 -13.93 2.09
N SER A 974 -19.56 -12.82 1.59
CA SER A 974 -18.87 -11.93 0.64
C SER A 974 -17.69 -11.17 1.23
N GLU A 975 -17.65 -11.02 2.57
CA GLU A 975 -16.71 -10.12 3.23
C GLU A 975 -15.34 -10.74 3.53
N ILE A 976 -15.22 -12.07 3.63
CA ILE A 976 -13.92 -12.71 3.86
C ILE A 976 -12.93 -12.38 2.72
N LEU A 977 -11.68 -12.04 3.06
CA LEU A 977 -10.64 -11.81 2.07
C LEU A 977 -10.20 -13.13 1.44
N ILE A 978 -10.12 -13.16 0.11
CA ILE A 978 -9.74 -14.35 -0.63
C ILE A 978 -8.28 -14.21 -1.07
N ILE A 979 -7.43 -15.14 -0.62
CA ILE A 979 -6.03 -15.23 -1.01
C ILE A 979 -5.81 -16.46 -1.89
N SER A 980 -4.94 -16.38 -2.90
CA SER A 980 -4.57 -17.56 -3.68
C SER A 980 -3.63 -18.48 -2.90
N ASP A 981 -3.68 -19.77 -3.19
CA ASP A 981 -2.51 -20.66 -3.03
C ASP A 981 -1.40 -20.26 -4.06
N ASP A 982 -0.19 -20.80 -3.97
CA ASP A 982 0.96 -20.34 -4.75
C ASP A 982 0.72 -20.42 -6.27
N LEU A 983 0.78 -19.27 -6.94
CA LEU A 983 0.58 -19.15 -8.38
C LEU A 983 1.85 -19.46 -9.20
N ALA A 984 3.01 -19.56 -8.54
CA ALA A 984 4.28 -19.94 -9.17
C ALA A 984 4.51 -21.47 -9.24
N GLN A 985 3.52 -22.29 -8.89
CA GLN A 985 3.62 -23.75 -8.94
C GLN A 985 3.62 -24.33 -10.36
N ASN A 986 4.34 -25.43 -10.56
CA ASN A 986 4.51 -26.08 -11.87
C ASN A 986 3.18 -26.54 -12.48
N SER A 987 2.23 -27.01 -11.66
CA SER A 987 0.92 -27.50 -12.12
C SER A 987 0.08 -26.45 -12.86
N LEU A 988 0.22 -25.16 -12.52
CA LEU A 988 -0.41 -24.05 -13.24
C LEU A 988 0.45 -23.61 -14.44
N LEU A 989 1.75 -23.45 -14.25
CA LEU A 989 2.68 -22.98 -15.28
C LEU A 989 2.75 -23.91 -16.51
N ASN A 990 2.56 -25.20 -16.31
CA ASN A 990 2.51 -26.19 -17.38
C ASN A 990 1.21 -26.12 -18.23
N LYS A 991 0.19 -25.34 -17.81
CA LYS A 991 -1.13 -25.28 -18.48
C LYS A 991 -1.63 -23.88 -18.82
N PHE A 992 -1.16 -22.84 -18.13
CA PHE A 992 -1.62 -21.46 -18.29
C PHE A 992 -0.46 -20.50 -18.53
N SER A 993 -0.67 -19.49 -19.35
CA SER A 993 0.31 -18.41 -19.53
C SER A 993 0.45 -17.55 -18.27
N LEU A 994 1.60 -16.91 -18.07
CA LEU A 994 1.82 -15.97 -16.95
C LEU A 994 0.72 -14.90 -16.87
N LYS A 995 0.31 -14.39 -18.04
CA LYS A 995 -0.78 -13.44 -18.18
C LYS A 995 -2.09 -13.97 -17.60
N GLU A 996 -2.48 -15.20 -17.94
CA GLU A 996 -3.68 -15.82 -17.38
C GLU A 996 -3.57 -16.03 -15.87
N ILE A 997 -2.39 -16.42 -15.38
CA ILE A 997 -2.13 -16.69 -13.96
C ILE A 997 -2.29 -15.42 -13.11
N VAL A 998 -1.89 -14.25 -13.62
CA VAL A 998 -2.04 -12.97 -12.88
C VAL A 998 -3.40 -12.30 -13.11
N THR A 999 -4.05 -12.53 -14.25
CA THR A 999 -5.34 -11.88 -14.58
C THR A 999 -6.56 -12.68 -14.09
N LYS A 1000 -6.61 -14.01 -14.31
CA LYS A 1000 -7.82 -14.81 -14.04
C LYS A 1000 -8.23 -14.80 -12.56
N PRO A 1001 -7.34 -14.91 -11.56
CA PRO A 1001 -7.75 -14.87 -10.15
C PRO A 1001 -8.41 -13.54 -9.74
N ILE A 1002 -7.81 -12.40 -10.11
CA ILE A 1002 -8.39 -11.08 -9.83
C ILE A 1002 -9.72 -10.88 -10.57
N LEU A 1003 -9.82 -11.35 -11.81
CA LEU A 1003 -11.07 -11.27 -12.58
C LEU A 1003 -12.19 -12.15 -11.98
N ALA A 1004 -11.84 -13.32 -11.42
CA ALA A 1004 -12.72 -14.19 -10.65
C ALA A 1004 -13.11 -13.60 -9.29
N GLY A 1005 -12.28 -12.72 -8.73
CA GLY A 1005 -12.55 -11.97 -7.49
C GLY A 1005 -11.81 -12.51 -6.27
N VAL A 1006 -10.61 -13.07 -6.48
CA VAL A 1006 -9.55 -13.21 -5.47
C VAL A 1006 -9.02 -11.81 -5.12
N ASP A 1007 -8.72 -11.56 -3.84
CA ASP A 1007 -8.26 -10.26 -3.33
C ASP A 1007 -6.71 -10.18 -3.24
N ILE A 1008 -6.02 -11.28 -2.94
CA ILE A 1008 -4.55 -11.33 -2.79
C ILE A 1008 -3.96 -12.49 -3.60
N LEU A 1009 -2.87 -12.23 -4.33
CA LEU A 1009 -2.12 -13.21 -5.12
C LEU A 1009 -0.79 -13.56 -4.44
N ILE A 1010 -0.53 -14.85 -4.22
CA ILE A 1010 0.75 -15.36 -3.70
C ILE A 1010 1.65 -15.82 -4.86
N PHE A 1011 2.90 -15.36 -4.85
CA PHE A 1011 3.99 -15.90 -5.68
C PHE A 1011 5.18 -16.25 -4.80
N SER A 1012 5.48 -17.53 -4.59
CA SER A 1012 6.60 -17.98 -3.75
C SER A 1012 7.99 -17.66 -4.31
N GLY A 1013 8.07 -17.25 -5.58
CA GLY A 1013 9.20 -16.56 -6.20
C GLY A 1013 10.46 -17.38 -6.46
N TRP A 1014 10.49 -18.68 -6.12
CA TRP A 1014 11.66 -19.52 -6.34
C TRP A 1014 11.63 -20.31 -7.66
N ARG A 1015 10.44 -20.58 -8.22
CA ARG A 1015 10.26 -21.24 -9.53
C ARG A 1015 10.24 -20.26 -10.72
N LEU A 1016 9.94 -18.97 -10.48
CA LEU A 1016 9.85 -17.92 -11.49
C LEU A 1016 10.33 -16.57 -10.95
N PRO A 1017 10.91 -15.70 -11.80
CA PRO A 1017 11.10 -14.30 -11.45
C PRO A 1017 9.72 -13.64 -11.28
N VAL A 1018 9.36 -13.33 -10.04
CA VAL A 1018 8.07 -12.68 -9.67
C VAL A 1018 7.84 -11.40 -10.50
N GLU A 1019 8.93 -10.70 -10.82
CA GLU A 1019 9.01 -9.57 -11.74
C GLU A 1019 8.26 -9.78 -13.05
N GLN A 1020 8.39 -10.95 -13.69
CA GLN A 1020 7.73 -11.22 -14.98
C GLN A 1020 6.20 -11.31 -14.83
N GLY A 1021 5.72 -11.89 -13.72
CA GLY A 1021 4.29 -11.93 -13.41
C GLY A 1021 3.76 -10.54 -13.10
N LEU A 1022 4.47 -9.76 -12.28
CA LEU A 1022 4.10 -8.39 -11.94
C LEU A 1022 4.11 -7.46 -13.14
N ASP A 1023 5.13 -7.51 -14.00
CA ASP A 1023 5.19 -6.74 -15.24
C ASP A 1023 4.04 -7.09 -16.19
N GLU A 1024 3.66 -8.38 -16.28
CA GLU A 1024 2.52 -8.80 -17.11
C GLU A 1024 1.17 -8.38 -16.51
N PHE A 1025 1.05 -8.34 -15.18
CA PHE A 1025 -0.12 -7.79 -14.49
C PHE A 1025 -0.27 -6.29 -14.73
N LEU A 1026 0.82 -5.52 -14.58
CA LEU A 1026 0.85 -4.08 -14.85
C LEU A 1026 0.47 -3.80 -16.30
N LYS A 1027 0.99 -4.56 -17.26
CA LYS A 1027 0.56 -4.49 -18.68
C LYS A 1027 -0.94 -4.78 -18.85
N ALA A 1028 -1.46 -5.84 -18.25
CA ALA A 1028 -2.89 -6.17 -18.36
C ALA A 1028 -3.79 -5.08 -17.76
N PHE A 1029 -3.37 -4.43 -16.68
CA PHE A 1029 -4.05 -3.26 -16.11
C PHE A 1029 -3.98 -2.04 -17.05
N ARG A 1030 -2.79 -1.66 -17.53
CA ARG A 1030 -2.57 -0.54 -18.46
C ARG A 1030 -3.32 -0.71 -19.79
N ASN A 1031 -3.51 -1.96 -20.24
CA ASN A 1031 -4.31 -2.31 -21.42
C ASN A 1031 -5.84 -2.31 -21.16
N GLY A 1032 -6.29 -2.07 -19.92
CA GLY A 1032 -7.72 -2.09 -19.55
C GLY A 1032 -8.34 -3.49 -19.47
N GLU A 1033 -7.54 -4.56 -19.48
CA GLU A 1033 -8.02 -5.95 -19.42
C GLU A 1033 -8.55 -6.33 -18.02
N ILE A 1034 -8.06 -5.64 -16.98
CA ILE A 1034 -8.56 -5.72 -15.62
C ILE A 1034 -9.22 -4.39 -15.25
N SER A 1035 -10.50 -4.44 -14.84
CA SER A 1035 -11.23 -3.24 -14.42
C SER A 1035 -10.62 -2.59 -13.18
N LYS A 1036 -10.36 -1.27 -13.26
CA LYS A 1036 -9.93 -0.44 -12.14
C LYS A 1036 -10.85 -0.56 -10.93
N GLU A 1037 -12.18 -0.62 -11.11
CA GLU A 1037 -13.12 -0.75 -9.99
C GLU A 1037 -12.97 -2.10 -9.25
N LYS A 1038 -12.74 -3.19 -9.98
CA LYS A 1038 -12.50 -4.51 -9.34
C LYS A 1038 -11.24 -4.50 -8.50
N ILE A 1039 -10.16 -3.94 -9.05
CA ILE A 1039 -8.88 -3.84 -8.35
C ILE A 1039 -8.97 -2.89 -7.15
N ASP A 1040 -9.58 -1.71 -7.30
CA ASP A 1040 -9.75 -0.74 -6.20
C ASP A 1040 -10.52 -1.35 -5.02
N LYS A 1041 -11.57 -2.15 -5.30
CA LYS A 1041 -12.29 -2.90 -4.26
C LYS A 1041 -11.38 -3.89 -3.52
N ALA A 1042 -10.56 -4.66 -4.24
CA ALA A 1042 -9.63 -5.61 -3.63
C ALA A 1042 -8.54 -4.88 -2.80
N ILE A 1043 -7.92 -3.83 -3.36
CA ILE A 1043 -6.94 -2.98 -2.66
C ILE A 1043 -7.55 -2.35 -1.40
N SER A 1044 -8.79 -1.85 -1.47
CA SER A 1044 -9.48 -1.27 -0.32
C SER A 1044 -9.62 -2.30 0.82
N ARG A 1045 -10.14 -3.49 0.53
CA ARG A 1045 -10.29 -4.59 1.51
C ARG A 1045 -8.94 -5.01 2.11
N VAL A 1046 -7.90 -5.11 1.28
CA VAL A 1046 -6.53 -5.44 1.70
C VAL A 1046 -5.95 -4.36 2.63
N THR A 1047 -6.09 -3.09 2.26
CA THR A 1047 -5.54 -1.96 3.02
C THR A 1047 -6.32 -1.69 4.31
N GLN A 1048 -7.64 -1.91 4.33
CA GLN A 1048 -8.47 -1.93 5.55
C GLN A 1048 -7.95 -2.99 6.54
N LEU A 1049 -7.69 -4.23 6.10
CA LEU A 1049 -7.11 -5.25 7.00
C LEU A 1049 -5.72 -4.84 7.51
N LYS A 1050 -4.89 -4.24 6.67
CA LYS A 1050 -3.57 -3.73 7.08
C LYS A 1050 -3.62 -2.61 8.13
N GLN A 1051 -4.68 -1.82 8.19
CA GLN A 1051 -4.83 -0.78 9.23
C GLN A 1051 -4.92 -1.39 10.65
N ILE A 1052 -5.30 -2.67 10.78
CA ILE A 1052 -5.27 -3.39 12.06
C ILE A 1052 -3.84 -3.71 12.50
N LEU A 1053 -2.88 -3.78 11.56
CA LEU A 1053 -1.46 -4.01 11.86
C LEU A 1053 -0.71 -2.75 12.31
N THR A 1054 -1.31 -1.57 12.11
CA THR A 1054 -0.74 -0.25 12.50
C THR A 1054 -1.41 0.36 13.74
N LYS A 1055 -2.35 -0.36 14.37
CA LYS A 1055 -2.91 -0.03 15.70
C LYS A 1055 -2.29 -0.91 16.77
#